data_AF-A0A9P3BSY2-F1
#
_entry.id   AF-A0A9P3BSY2-F1
#
_cell.length_a   1.000
_cell.length_b   1.000
_cell.length_c   1.000
_cell.angle_alpha   90.00
_cell.angle_beta   90.00
_cell.angle_gamma   90.00
#
_symmetry.space_group_name_H-M   'P 1'
#
loop_
_entity.id
_entity.type
_entity.pdbx_description
1 polymer ?
#
loop_
_entity_poly.entity_id
_entity_poly.type
_entity_poly.pdbx_seq_one_letter_code
_entity_poly.pdbx_strand_id
1 'polypeptide(L)'
;MSELWYQQPAGNWEEALPVGNGRLGAMVYGRADTEMLQLNEDSVWYGGPQDRVPRDAFEYLPRLRSLIREGNHAEAEKLVRLAFFSHPISQRHYEPLGTLFLEFGHAPEYVRDYRRSLDIERAISRVEYEHKGASRKTEFALRLTRMSELEYETNEYLDDVTAQDRTITMHITPGGHKSNRACCMVKVRTADDQGSITQVGNKLLVNAQDALVLISAQTTYRCDDIDKKVSSDLEIALLHSTDEIWERHVNDYRSLYGRMELHLRPNNCGMPTDKRIKNSHDPGLIALYHNYCRYLLISCSRDEDKALPATLQGIWNPSFHPAWGCKYTININLQMNYWPANVCNLSDCEMPLFSLLERVAKSGEETAQKMYGCRGWVAHHCTDIWADTSPVDTWMPATLWPLGGAWLCVHIWDHFRFTRDKEFLQRMFPILQGCVQFLLDFLIEDASGEYLITNPSLSPENTFYDKNGERGVLCEGSTIDIQIVNAVLNAYLKSIEELEIDAELAPAALDALRRLPPLRIGSFGQLQEWASDYAEVEPGHRHVSHLWALHPGDTISPETTPKIAEACSVVLHRRQAHGGGHTGWSRAWLINLHARLLAAEECAKHLDLLLAQSTLPNLLDTHPPFQIDGNFGAGAGILEMLLQSHEEGIIRLLPACPRAWSSGSLRNICARGGFKLDFSWENGQIKDAVTIYSEFGRKTVLCFPNNGPRIEIQSRGSHRIQP
;
A
#
# COMPACT_ATOMS: atom_id res chain seq x y z
N MET A 1 23.69 -3.09 9.27
CA MET A 1 23.21 -1.74 9.61
C MET A 1 21.92 -1.51 8.87
N SER A 2 20.90 -1.01 9.58
CA SER A 2 19.55 -0.72 9.06
C SER A 2 19.40 0.79 8.94
N GLU A 3 20.13 1.38 7.99
CA GLU A 3 20.23 2.82 7.86
C GLU A 3 20.35 3.22 6.38
N LEU A 4 19.64 4.29 6.00
CA LEU A 4 19.89 5.02 4.78
C LEU A 4 20.76 6.22 5.11
N TRP A 5 21.84 6.49 4.38
CA TRP A 5 22.70 7.65 4.69
C TRP A 5 23.34 8.29 3.46
N TYR A 6 23.63 9.58 3.58
CA TYR A 6 24.05 10.46 2.48
C TYR A 6 25.08 11.49 2.97
N GLN A 7 25.90 11.96 2.04
CA GLN A 7 26.98 12.94 2.29
C GLN A 7 26.63 14.38 1.89
N GLN A 8 25.38 14.61 1.48
CA GLN A 8 24.89 15.93 1.08
C GLN A 8 23.40 16.10 1.43
N PRO A 9 22.92 17.34 1.64
CA PRO A 9 21.50 17.64 1.79
C PRO A 9 20.68 17.19 0.58
N ALA A 10 19.38 17.01 0.77
CA ALA A 10 18.45 16.77 -0.33
C ALA A 10 18.31 18.01 -1.22
N GLY A 11 18.52 17.83 -2.53
CA GLY A 11 18.30 18.87 -3.52
C GLY A 11 16.82 19.12 -3.80
N ASN A 12 16.00 18.08 -3.71
CA ASN A 12 14.56 18.10 -3.98
C ASN A 12 13.82 17.07 -3.09
N TRP A 13 12.51 16.99 -3.25
CA TRP A 13 11.64 16.11 -2.47
C TRP A 13 11.98 14.62 -2.59
N GLU A 14 12.34 14.16 -3.79
CA GLU A 14 12.68 12.76 -4.08
C GLU A 14 14.01 12.32 -3.44
N GLU A 15 14.79 13.25 -2.88
CA GLU A 15 15.98 12.97 -2.09
C GLU A 15 15.77 13.11 -0.57
N ALA A 16 14.67 13.73 -0.14
CA ALA A 16 14.34 13.95 1.27
C ALA A 16 13.94 12.63 1.96
N LEU A 17 14.12 12.56 3.28
CA LEU A 17 13.86 11.34 4.05
C LEU A 17 12.47 11.40 4.71
N PRO A 18 11.58 10.43 4.45
CA PRO A 18 10.29 10.39 5.12
C PRO A 18 10.48 10.01 6.59
N VAL A 19 9.65 10.61 7.44
CA VAL A 19 9.37 10.20 8.81
C VAL A 19 7.86 10.26 9.05
N GLY A 20 7.32 9.40 9.91
CA GLY A 20 5.91 9.43 10.23
C GLY A 20 5.53 8.53 11.40
N ASN A 21 4.35 8.77 11.98
CA ASN A 21 3.82 8.01 13.11
C ASN A 21 2.50 7.30 12.79
N GLY A 22 2.19 7.11 11.51
CA GLY A 22 0.91 6.60 11.01
C GLY A 22 -0.07 7.69 10.60
N ARG A 23 0.02 8.89 11.22
CA ARG A 23 -0.91 10.00 11.00
C ARG A 23 -0.22 11.28 10.54
N LEU A 24 0.77 11.74 11.29
CA LEU A 24 1.63 12.87 10.91
C LEU A 24 2.83 12.34 10.14
N GLY A 25 3.12 12.98 9.02
CA GLY A 25 4.27 12.70 8.18
C GLY A 25 5.12 13.95 7.97
N ALA A 26 6.41 13.77 7.79
CA ALA A 26 7.29 14.82 7.28
C ALA A 26 8.35 14.27 6.32
N MET A 27 8.76 15.10 5.35
CA MET A 27 9.92 14.85 4.50
C MET A 27 11.06 15.78 4.93
N VAL A 28 12.17 15.19 5.38
CA VAL A 28 13.33 15.89 5.97
C VAL A 28 14.42 16.12 4.92
N TYR A 29 14.76 17.38 4.65
CA TYR A 29 15.71 17.75 3.61
C TYR A 29 17.18 17.71 4.07
N GLY A 30 17.44 18.04 5.32
CA GLY A 30 18.80 18.03 5.86
C GLY A 30 19.63 19.27 5.49
N ARG A 31 19.01 20.39 5.15
CA ARG A 31 19.74 21.60 4.70
C ARG A 31 20.35 22.34 5.90
N ALA A 32 21.63 22.71 5.78
CA ALA A 32 22.35 23.39 6.85
C ALA A 32 21.98 24.87 6.99
N ASP A 33 21.62 25.53 5.88
CA ASP A 33 21.25 26.94 5.83
C ASP A 33 19.79 27.16 6.24
N THR A 34 18.85 26.53 5.51
CA THR A 34 17.41 26.57 5.74
C THR A 34 16.87 25.15 5.65
N GLU A 35 16.76 24.48 6.79
CA GLU A 35 16.11 23.18 6.87
C GLU A 35 14.65 23.32 6.48
N MET A 36 14.14 22.29 5.80
CA MET A 36 12.77 22.24 5.33
C MET A 36 12.17 20.90 5.73
N LEU A 37 11.11 20.96 6.52
CA LEU A 37 10.25 19.83 6.85
C LEU A 37 8.93 20.05 6.13
N GLN A 38 8.72 19.36 5.01
CA GLN A 38 7.40 19.34 4.39
C GLN A 38 6.50 18.42 5.21
N LEU A 39 5.36 18.93 5.67
CA LEU A 39 4.47 18.31 6.63
C LEU A 39 3.20 17.78 5.98
N ASN A 40 2.74 16.67 6.52
CA ASN A 40 1.51 16.00 6.13
C ASN A 40 0.74 15.57 7.38
N GLU A 41 -0.59 15.57 7.29
CA GLU A 41 -1.48 14.92 8.23
C GLU A 41 -2.48 14.11 7.40
N ASP A 42 -2.63 12.82 7.67
CA ASP A 42 -3.31 11.83 6.82
C ASP A 42 -4.77 12.15 6.48
N SER A 43 -5.40 13.07 7.22
CA SER A 43 -6.78 13.50 7.03
C SER A 43 -6.92 14.89 6.44
N VAL A 44 -5.87 15.57 6.00
CA VAL A 44 -5.99 16.83 5.23
C VAL A 44 -6.34 16.54 3.76
N TRP A 45 -7.61 16.70 3.38
CA TRP A 45 -8.11 16.39 2.02
C TRP A 45 -8.97 17.52 1.47
N TYR A 46 -8.88 17.76 0.16
CA TYR A 46 -9.73 18.71 -0.55
C TYR A 46 -11.19 18.27 -0.50
N GLY A 47 -12.10 19.17 -0.10
CA GLY A 47 -13.54 18.97 -0.10
C GLY A 47 -14.06 17.91 0.88
N GLY A 48 -15.38 17.78 0.96
CA GLY A 48 -16.08 16.82 1.82
C GLY A 48 -16.84 15.74 1.06
N PRO A 49 -17.67 14.94 1.76
CA PRO A 49 -18.52 13.89 1.17
C PRO A 49 -19.36 14.39 -0.02
N GLN A 50 -19.53 13.54 -1.03
CA GLN A 50 -20.24 13.86 -2.28
C GLN A 50 -21.29 12.80 -2.62
N ASP A 51 -22.44 13.22 -3.15
CA ASP A 51 -23.37 12.33 -3.85
C ASP A 51 -23.04 12.39 -5.35
N ARG A 52 -22.37 11.35 -5.87
CA ARG A 52 -21.95 11.25 -7.27
C ARG A 52 -22.49 10.01 -7.97
N VAL A 53 -23.40 9.29 -7.33
CA VAL A 53 -23.92 8.03 -7.87
C VAL A 53 -24.73 8.33 -9.14
N PRO A 54 -24.38 7.75 -10.31
CA PRO A 54 -25.11 7.96 -11.54
C PRO A 54 -26.58 7.56 -11.38
N ARG A 55 -27.50 8.47 -11.73
CA ARG A 55 -28.94 8.30 -11.46
C ARG A 55 -29.62 7.34 -12.43
N ASP A 56 -29.14 7.30 -13.67
CA ASP A 56 -29.80 6.57 -14.76
C ASP A 56 -29.11 5.22 -15.05
N ALA A 57 -28.03 4.89 -14.33
CA ALA A 57 -27.23 3.68 -14.57
C ALA A 57 -28.09 2.40 -14.53
N PHE A 58 -28.99 2.27 -13.54
CA PHE A 58 -29.84 1.08 -13.44
C PHE A 58 -30.85 0.97 -14.59
N GLU A 59 -31.41 2.09 -15.04
CA GLU A 59 -32.34 2.12 -16.18
C GLU A 59 -31.65 1.62 -17.47
N TYR A 60 -30.41 2.04 -17.70
CA TYR A 60 -29.66 1.70 -18.91
C TYR A 60 -28.84 0.41 -18.80
N LEU A 61 -28.75 -0.22 -17.62
CA LEU A 61 -27.99 -1.45 -17.40
C LEU A 61 -28.41 -2.61 -18.32
N PRO A 62 -29.71 -2.90 -18.53
CA PRO A 62 -30.11 -3.95 -19.48
C PRO A 62 -29.62 -3.68 -20.91
N ARG A 63 -29.65 -2.41 -21.33
CA ARG A 63 -29.17 -2.02 -22.66
C ARG A 63 -27.65 -2.15 -22.77
N LEU A 64 -26.91 -1.72 -21.76
CA LEU A 64 -25.46 -1.88 -21.71
C LEU A 64 -25.06 -3.36 -21.80
N ARG A 65 -25.72 -4.22 -21.01
CA ARG A 65 -25.47 -5.67 -21.03
C ARG A 65 -25.70 -6.29 -22.41
N SER A 66 -26.78 -5.89 -23.09
CA SER A 66 -27.09 -6.33 -24.47
C SER A 66 -26.02 -5.86 -25.46
N LEU A 67 -25.59 -4.60 -25.40
CA LEU A 67 -24.56 -4.06 -26.29
C LEU A 67 -23.22 -4.79 -26.13
N ILE A 68 -22.80 -5.07 -24.89
CA ILE A 68 -21.56 -5.82 -24.60
C ILE A 68 -21.65 -7.23 -25.17
N ARG A 69 -22.77 -7.93 -24.94
CA ARG A 69 -23.01 -9.29 -25.44
C ARG A 69 -23.06 -9.38 -26.96
N GLU A 70 -23.61 -8.35 -27.61
CA GLU A 70 -23.66 -8.22 -29.07
C GLU A 70 -22.29 -7.88 -29.69
N GLY A 71 -21.28 -7.56 -28.87
CA GLY A 71 -19.97 -7.09 -29.33
C GLY A 71 -19.98 -5.66 -29.88
N ASN A 72 -21.03 -4.87 -29.59
CA ASN A 72 -21.14 -3.49 -30.06
C ASN A 72 -20.36 -2.53 -29.14
N HIS A 73 -19.04 -2.61 -29.20
CA HIS A 73 -18.13 -1.90 -28.30
C HIS A 73 -18.32 -0.39 -28.32
N ALA A 74 -18.43 0.21 -29.51
CA ALA A 74 -18.55 1.66 -29.66
C ALA A 74 -19.81 2.24 -29.01
N GLU A 75 -20.97 1.60 -29.21
CA GLU A 75 -22.22 2.08 -28.61
C GLU A 75 -22.29 1.76 -27.11
N ALA A 76 -21.70 0.64 -26.66
CA ALA A 76 -21.58 0.33 -25.22
C ALA A 76 -20.77 1.41 -24.50
N GLU A 77 -19.59 1.76 -25.01
CA GLU A 77 -18.72 2.78 -24.42
C GLU A 77 -19.37 4.18 -24.43
N LYS A 78 -20.10 4.51 -25.50
CA LYS A 78 -20.87 5.76 -25.59
C LYS A 78 -21.97 5.80 -24.52
N LEU A 79 -22.68 4.69 -24.31
CA LEU A 79 -23.72 4.61 -23.28
C LEU A 79 -23.12 4.74 -21.87
N VAL A 80 -21.96 4.12 -21.62
CA VAL A 80 -21.24 4.27 -20.34
C VAL A 80 -20.93 5.73 -20.04
N ARG A 81 -20.42 6.49 -21.03
CA ARG A 81 -20.13 7.93 -20.87
C ARG A 81 -21.37 8.76 -20.52
N LEU A 82 -22.55 8.34 -20.98
CA LEU A 82 -23.80 9.08 -20.77
C LEU A 82 -24.50 8.73 -19.46
N ALA A 83 -24.50 7.45 -19.07
CA ALA A 83 -25.36 6.95 -17.99
C ALA A 83 -24.61 6.38 -16.77
N PHE A 84 -23.32 6.04 -16.90
CA PHE A 84 -22.58 5.32 -15.86
C PHE A 84 -21.39 6.10 -15.30
N PHE A 85 -20.91 7.13 -15.98
CA PHE A 85 -19.90 8.02 -15.42
C PHE A 85 -20.52 8.96 -14.37
N SER A 86 -19.81 9.14 -13.27
CA SER A 86 -20.24 10.00 -12.17
C SER A 86 -20.07 11.48 -12.47
N HIS A 87 -20.95 12.30 -11.88
CA HIS A 87 -20.88 13.75 -11.95
C HIS A 87 -20.97 14.35 -10.53
N PRO A 88 -19.98 15.15 -10.09
CA PRO A 88 -18.71 15.46 -10.76
C PRO A 88 -17.82 14.22 -10.97
N ILE A 89 -16.89 14.31 -11.93
CA ILE A 89 -16.05 13.18 -12.35
C ILE A 89 -14.98 12.81 -11.29
N SER A 90 -14.49 13.80 -10.54
CA SER A 90 -13.41 13.63 -9.57
C SER A 90 -13.92 13.32 -8.16
N GLN A 91 -13.25 12.36 -7.50
CA GLN A 91 -13.25 12.19 -6.05
C GLN A 91 -12.43 13.27 -5.34
N ARG A 92 -12.46 13.28 -4.02
CA ARG A 92 -11.60 14.14 -3.20
C ARG A 92 -10.16 13.63 -3.22
N HIS A 93 -9.20 14.55 -3.14
CA HIS A 93 -7.78 14.25 -3.17
C HIS A 93 -7.10 14.68 -1.89
N TYR A 94 -5.99 14.02 -1.58
CA TYR A 94 -5.15 14.32 -0.44
C TYR A 94 -4.35 15.61 -0.67
N GLU A 95 -4.08 16.40 0.37
CA GLU A 95 -3.27 17.62 0.27
C GLU A 95 -2.18 17.68 1.36
N PRO A 96 -1.03 18.34 1.13
CA PRO A 96 -0.06 18.58 2.18
C PRO A 96 -0.62 19.50 3.26
N LEU A 97 -0.11 19.31 4.48
CA LEU A 97 -0.46 20.18 5.60
C LEU A 97 0.23 21.54 5.46
N GLY A 98 1.50 21.54 5.09
CA GLY A 98 2.32 22.74 4.90
C GLY A 98 3.80 22.43 5.02
N THR A 99 4.61 23.44 5.32
CA THR A 99 6.07 23.34 5.40
C THR A 99 6.57 24.15 6.59
N LEU A 100 7.35 23.48 7.46
CA LEU A 100 8.09 24.12 8.54
C LEU A 100 9.54 24.35 8.10
N PHE A 101 9.99 25.59 8.24
CA PHE A 101 11.36 26.00 7.95
C PHE A 101 12.11 26.30 9.25
N LEU A 102 13.37 25.82 9.34
CA LEU A 102 14.34 26.25 10.35
C LEU A 102 15.47 26.99 9.62
N GLU A 103 15.48 28.32 9.75
CA GLU A 103 16.40 29.22 9.05
C GLU A 103 17.64 29.49 9.94
N PHE A 104 18.70 28.69 9.79
CA PHE A 104 19.97 28.82 10.52
C PHE A 104 20.94 29.83 9.91
N GLY A 105 20.86 30.05 8.58
CA GLY A 105 21.76 30.97 7.87
C GLY A 105 23.22 30.48 7.77
N HIS A 106 23.46 29.19 7.98
CA HIS A 106 24.80 28.61 7.86
C HIS A 106 25.23 28.52 6.39
N ALA A 107 26.13 29.40 5.98
CA ALA A 107 26.60 29.43 4.59
C ALA A 107 27.34 28.12 4.21
N PRO A 108 27.03 27.50 3.04
CA PRO A 108 27.54 26.18 2.66
C PRO A 108 29.06 26.05 2.64
N GLU A 109 29.79 27.12 2.32
CA GLU A 109 31.25 27.13 2.25
C GLU A 109 31.93 26.86 3.61
N TYR A 110 31.21 27.09 4.72
CA TYR A 110 31.67 26.86 6.08
C TYR A 110 31.14 25.56 6.69
N VAL A 111 30.37 24.75 5.93
CA VAL A 111 29.89 23.44 6.36
C VAL A 111 30.95 22.38 6.07
N ARG A 112 31.26 21.55 7.08
CA ARG A 112 32.22 20.44 6.99
C ARG A 112 31.63 19.17 7.61
N ASP A 113 32.19 18.02 7.23
CA ASP A 113 31.85 16.69 7.77
C ASP A 113 30.34 16.39 7.79
N TYR A 114 29.65 16.81 6.73
CA TYR A 114 28.21 16.66 6.61
C TYR A 114 27.80 15.18 6.45
N ARG A 115 26.76 14.79 7.21
CA ARG A 115 26.07 13.51 7.07
C ARG A 115 24.59 13.68 7.39
N ARG A 116 23.71 13.09 6.57
CA ARG A 116 22.31 12.86 6.94
C ARG A 116 21.97 11.38 6.84
N SER A 117 21.08 10.91 7.71
CA SER A 117 20.72 9.49 7.78
C SER A 117 19.30 9.29 8.30
N LEU A 118 18.68 8.17 7.91
CA LEU A 118 17.47 7.64 8.51
C LEU A 118 17.79 6.25 9.08
N ASP A 119 17.82 6.15 10.41
CA ASP A 119 17.92 4.90 11.14
C ASP A 119 16.53 4.26 11.21
N ILE A 120 16.30 3.24 10.39
CA ILE A 120 15.01 2.55 10.30
C ILE A 120 14.81 1.52 11.41
N GLU A 121 15.81 1.26 12.25
CA GLU A 121 15.65 0.45 13.47
C GLU A 121 15.10 1.27 14.63
N ARG A 122 15.30 2.60 14.60
CA ARG A 122 14.82 3.54 15.61
C ARG A 122 13.75 4.51 15.09
N ALA A 123 13.52 4.54 13.79
CA ALA A 123 12.71 5.55 13.10
C ALA A 123 13.16 6.99 13.43
N ILE A 124 14.46 7.26 13.33
CA ILE A 124 15.05 8.57 13.60
C ILE A 124 15.81 9.07 12.37
N SER A 125 15.43 10.24 11.88
CA SER A 125 16.21 11.01 10.91
C SER A 125 17.21 11.89 11.65
N ARG A 126 18.46 11.94 11.17
CA ARG A 126 19.56 12.68 11.78
C ARG A 126 20.33 13.46 10.73
N VAL A 127 20.72 14.69 11.07
CA VAL A 127 21.57 15.57 10.26
C VAL A 127 22.68 16.07 11.16
N GLU A 128 23.92 15.86 10.73
CA GLU A 128 25.14 16.19 11.48
C GLU A 128 26.10 16.92 10.55
N TYR A 129 26.65 18.04 11.02
CA TYR A 129 27.70 18.79 10.32
C TYR A 129 28.40 19.74 11.28
N GLU A 130 29.59 20.19 10.90
CA GLU A 130 30.31 21.26 11.60
C GLU A 130 30.10 22.61 10.88
N HIS A 131 29.85 23.67 11.65
CA HIS A 131 29.82 25.05 11.16
C HIS A 131 30.66 25.96 12.06
N LYS A 132 31.71 26.57 11.51
CA LYS A 132 32.58 27.56 12.20
C LYS A 132 33.12 27.14 13.59
N GLY A 133 33.25 25.83 13.88
CA GLY A 133 33.77 25.31 15.15
C GLY A 133 32.84 25.54 16.37
N ALA A 134 31.53 25.41 16.20
CA ALA A 134 30.51 25.85 17.16
C ALA A 134 30.62 25.21 18.57
N SER A 135 30.85 26.05 19.57
CA SER A 135 30.71 25.78 21.01
C SER A 135 29.79 26.81 21.70
N ARG A 136 28.89 27.45 20.92
CA ARG A 136 28.07 28.61 21.31
C ARG A 136 26.60 28.35 20.98
N LYS A 137 25.71 29.18 21.53
CA LYS A 137 24.30 29.19 21.14
C LYS A 137 24.17 29.51 19.65
N THR A 138 23.23 28.85 19.00
CA THR A 138 22.86 29.07 17.60
C THR A 138 21.53 29.79 17.58
N GLU A 139 21.45 30.87 16.80
CA GLU A 139 20.21 31.58 16.52
C GLU A 139 19.62 31.06 15.21
N PHE A 140 18.33 30.72 15.21
CA PHE A 140 17.60 30.32 14.02
C PHE A 140 16.15 30.79 14.08
N ALA A 141 15.54 31.04 12.92
CA ALA A 141 14.13 31.40 12.84
C ALA A 141 13.26 30.21 12.44
N LEU A 142 12.14 30.04 13.14
CA LEU A 142 11.08 29.11 12.77
C LEU A 142 10.00 29.84 11.98
N ARG A 143 9.60 29.26 10.86
CA ARG A 143 8.51 29.76 10.02
C ARG A 143 7.67 28.59 9.52
N LEU A 144 6.36 28.69 9.70
CA LEU A 144 5.37 27.75 9.16
C LEU A 144 4.65 28.41 7.98
N THR A 145 4.50 27.69 6.89
CA THR A 145 3.75 28.15 5.70
C THR A 145 3.00 27.00 5.06
N ARG A 146 2.03 27.31 4.21
CA ARG A 146 1.38 26.32 3.35
C ARG A 146 1.43 26.83 1.91
N MET A 147 2.53 26.52 1.23
CA MET A 147 2.74 26.92 -0.15
C MET A 147 3.46 25.81 -0.92
N SER A 148 3.18 25.73 -2.21
CA SER A 148 3.87 24.80 -3.11
C SER A 148 5.26 25.34 -3.46
N GLU A 149 6.21 24.44 -3.68
CA GLU A 149 7.48 24.80 -4.34
C GLU A 149 7.31 24.94 -5.86
N LEU A 150 6.16 24.52 -6.41
CA LEU A 150 5.85 24.59 -7.84
C LEU A 150 5.03 25.85 -8.14
N GLU A 151 5.61 26.79 -8.90
CA GLU A 151 4.97 28.10 -9.21
C GLU A 151 3.60 28.00 -9.91
N TYR A 152 3.30 26.87 -10.57
CA TYR A 152 2.05 26.67 -11.29
C TYR A 152 0.97 25.97 -10.46
N GLU A 153 1.29 25.46 -9.26
CA GLU A 153 0.26 24.97 -8.37
C GLU A 153 -0.57 26.15 -7.84
N THR A 154 -1.86 25.92 -7.72
CA THR A 154 -2.84 26.90 -7.23
C THR A 154 -3.75 26.22 -6.23
N ASN A 155 -4.65 26.97 -5.58
CA ASN A 155 -5.56 26.45 -4.55
C ASN A 155 -4.86 26.04 -3.25
N GLU A 156 -3.78 26.75 -2.90
CA GLU A 156 -3.07 26.66 -1.63
C GLU A 156 -3.89 27.36 -0.52
N TYR A 157 -5.06 26.81 -0.18
CA TYR A 157 -5.94 27.42 0.81
C TYR A 157 -5.29 27.44 2.19
N LEU A 158 -5.26 28.62 2.80
CA LEU A 158 -4.68 28.90 4.10
C LEU A 158 -5.56 29.95 4.78
N ASP A 159 -6.06 29.68 5.98
CA ASP A 159 -6.96 30.60 6.67
C ASP A 159 -6.15 31.67 7.41
N ASP A 160 -5.21 31.25 8.26
CA ASP A 160 -4.28 32.14 8.95
C ASP A 160 -3.02 31.41 9.45
N VAL A 161 -1.96 32.19 9.69
CA VAL A 161 -0.77 31.77 10.45
C VAL A 161 -0.44 32.88 11.44
N THR A 162 -0.35 32.52 12.71
CA THR A 162 -0.03 33.47 13.79
C THR A 162 1.08 32.89 14.67
N ALA A 163 2.00 33.75 15.09
CA ALA A 163 2.93 33.41 16.17
C ALA A 163 2.47 34.14 17.43
N GLN A 164 2.43 33.43 18.55
CA GLN A 164 2.16 34.01 19.86
C GLN A 164 2.90 33.23 20.93
N ASP A 165 3.51 33.94 21.87
CA ASP A 165 4.32 33.41 22.96
C ASP A 165 5.50 32.55 22.46
N ARG A 166 5.33 31.22 22.42
CA ARG A 166 6.31 30.22 21.98
C ARG A 166 5.74 29.24 20.97
N THR A 167 4.62 29.60 20.35
CA THR A 167 3.85 28.76 19.45
C THR A 167 3.58 29.49 18.14
N ILE A 168 3.74 28.78 17.01
CA ILE A 168 3.18 29.17 15.72
C ILE A 168 1.95 28.31 15.47
N THR A 169 0.80 28.93 15.23
CA THR A 169 -0.46 28.25 14.92
C THR A 169 -0.83 28.53 13.47
N MET A 170 -1.24 27.50 12.73
CA MET A 170 -1.71 27.57 11.36
C MET A 170 -3.08 26.90 11.24
N HIS A 171 -4.07 27.64 10.74
CA HIS A 171 -5.41 27.13 10.44
C HIS A 171 -5.59 26.95 8.94
N ILE A 172 -6.21 25.84 8.56
CA ILE A 172 -6.37 25.44 7.17
C ILE A 172 -7.80 24.97 6.95
N THR A 173 -8.40 25.43 5.86
CA THR A 173 -9.60 24.84 5.27
C THR A 173 -9.23 24.40 3.85
N PRO A 174 -9.00 23.09 3.58
CA PRO A 174 -8.44 22.57 2.32
C PRO A 174 -9.25 22.80 1.02
N GLY A 175 -10.13 23.81 0.95
CA GLY A 175 -10.88 24.12 -0.25
C GLY A 175 -11.97 23.11 -0.62
N GLY A 176 -12.94 23.55 -1.41
CA GLY A 176 -14.07 22.70 -1.83
C GLY A 176 -15.19 22.58 -0.78
N HIS A 177 -16.39 22.22 -1.26
CA HIS A 177 -17.57 22.18 -0.40
C HIS A 177 -17.42 21.13 0.72
N LYS A 178 -17.64 21.55 1.97
CA LYS A 178 -17.55 20.73 3.20
C LYS A 178 -16.17 20.13 3.48
N SER A 179 -15.09 20.76 3.01
CA SER A 179 -13.73 20.37 3.40
C SER A 179 -13.54 20.36 4.91
N ASN A 180 -12.75 19.41 5.40
CA ASN A 180 -12.46 19.31 6.82
C ASN A 180 -11.34 20.28 7.22
N ARG A 181 -11.64 21.14 8.18
CA ARG A 181 -10.68 22.11 8.72
C ARG A 181 -9.56 21.40 9.49
N ALA A 182 -8.37 21.97 9.47
CA ALA A 182 -7.20 21.53 10.21
C ALA A 182 -6.56 22.67 11.01
N CYS A 183 -5.94 22.31 12.13
CA CYS A 183 -5.10 23.19 12.94
C CYS A 183 -3.74 22.50 13.11
N CYS A 184 -2.66 23.25 12.91
CA CYS A 184 -1.29 22.81 13.14
C CYS A 184 -0.60 23.81 14.06
N MET A 185 0.00 23.32 15.15
CA MET A 185 0.79 24.14 16.06
C MET A 185 2.22 23.62 16.17
N VAL A 186 3.17 24.55 16.10
CA VAL A 186 4.60 24.32 16.32
C VAL A 186 5.02 25.06 17.57
N LYS A 187 5.46 24.32 18.60
CA LYS A 187 5.83 24.88 19.91
C LYS A 187 7.28 24.57 20.25
N VAL A 188 7.97 25.54 20.88
CA VAL A 188 9.39 25.44 21.19
C VAL A 188 9.65 25.45 22.70
N ARG A 189 10.55 24.57 23.14
CA ARG A 189 11.14 24.56 24.48
C ARG A 189 12.66 24.62 24.38
N THR A 190 13.30 25.56 25.07
CA THR A 190 14.76 25.56 25.25
C THR A 190 15.12 24.68 26.44
N ALA A 191 16.26 23.98 26.39
CA ALA A 191 16.67 23.09 27.48
C ALA A 191 17.15 23.85 28.72
N ASP A 192 17.64 25.08 28.54
CA ASP A 192 18.15 25.95 29.61
C ASP A 192 17.32 27.23 29.77
N ASP A 193 17.35 27.78 30.98
CA ASP A 193 16.79 29.11 31.29
C ASP A 193 17.55 30.25 30.61
N GLN A 194 18.69 29.95 29.97
CA GLN A 194 19.48 30.95 29.25
C GLN A 194 19.14 31.05 27.76
N GLY A 195 18.41 30.10 27.17
CA GLY A 195 17.89 30.24 25.81
C GLY A 195 16.84 31.35 25.73
N SER A 196 16.68 31.97 24.57
CA SER A 196 15.62 32.97 24.34
C SER A 196 14.79 32.63 23.13
N ILE A 197 13.48 32.84 23.24
CA ILE A 197 12.51 32.73 22.13
C ILE A 197 11.85 34.10 22.00
N THR A 198 11.98 34.73 20.85
CA THR A 198 11.39 36.05 20.57
C THR A 198 10.47 35.98 19.36
N GLN A 199 9.26 36.49 19.50
CA GLN A 199 8.35 36.62 18.37
C GLN A 199 8.77 37.79 17.47
N VAL A 200 8.90 37.52 16.17
CA VAL A 200 9.14 38.55 15.15
C VAL A 200 8.14 38.33 13.99
N GLY A 201 7.09 39.16 13.95
CA GLY A 201 5.96 38.93 13.06
C GLY A 201 5.28 37.59 13.35
N ASN A 202 5.15 36.74 12.33
CA ASN A 202 4.62 35.37 12.44
C ASN A 202 5.72 34.30 12.54
N LYS A 203 6.95 34.70 12.93
CA LYS A 203 8.08 33.80 13.15
C LYS A 203 8.45 33.74 14.63
N LEU A 204 9.12 32.67 15.03
CA LEU A 204 9.81 32.56 16.32
C LEU A 204 11.32 32.57 16.07
N LEU A 205 12.03 33.53 16.65
CA LEU A 205 13.49 33.58 16.68
C LEU A 205 13.97 32.85 17.94
N VAL A 206 14.68 31.74 17.76
CA VAL A 206 15.17 30.88 18.83
C VAL A 206 16.69 31.03 18.92
N ASN A 207 17.21 31.33 20.11
CA ASN A 207 18.64 31.40 20.38
C ASN A 207 18.97 30.50 21.57
N ALA A 208 19.55 29.32 21.30
CA ALA A 208 19.77 28.27 22.29
C ALA A 208 20.98 27.38 21.96
N GLN A 209 21.48 26.63 22.95
CA GLN A 209 22.41 25.51 22.72
C GLN A 209 21.64 24.26 22.33
N ASP A 210 20.57 23.96 23.08
CA ASP A 210 19.66 22.85 22.84
C ASP A 210 18.22 23.34 22.84
N ALA A 211 17.45 22.94 21.82
CA ALA A 211 16.04 23.27 21.67
C ALA A 211 15.23 22.05 21.23
N LEU A 212 14.03 21.92 21.78
CA LEU A 212 13.02 20.96 21.37
C LEU A 212 11.92 21.70 20.60
N VAL A 213 11.68 21.28 19.36
CA VAL A 213 10.57 21.75 18.53
C VAL A 213 9.53 20.63 18.47
N LEU A 214 8.32 20.91 18.95
CA LEU A 214 7.18 19.99 18.93
C LEU A 214 6.19 20.44 17.87
N ILE A 215 5.69 19.48 17.09
CA ILE A 215 4.70 19.71 16.03
C ILE A 215 3.49 18.84 16.35
N SER A 216 2.31 19.44 16.38
CA SER A 216 1.05 18.72 16.46
C SER A 216 0.06 19.31 15.46
N ALA A 217 -0.76 18.46 14.85
CA ALA A 217 -1.86 18.88 14.02
C ALA A 217 -3.08 17.98 14.25
N GLN A 218 -4.28 18.51 14.03
CA GLN A 218 -5.55 17.77 14.10
C GLN A 218 -6.51 18.32 13.05
N THR A 219 -7.49 17.50 12.68
CA THR A 219 -8.55 17.91 11.75
C THR A 219 -9.94 17.63 12.32
N THR A 220 -10.93 18.29 11.74
CA THR A 220 -12.35 18.08 12.03
C THR A 220 -12.86 16.69 11.63
N TYR A 221 -12.07 15.90 10.88
CA TYR A 221 -12.35 14.48 10.70
C TYR A 221 -12.17 13.72 12.03
N ARG A 222 -11.15 14.07 12.82
CA ARG A 222 -10.84 13.40 14.09
C ARG A 222 -11.62 13.94 15.27
N CYS A 223 -11.69 15.26 15.43
CA CYS A 223 -12.34 15.89 16.58
C CYS A 223 -12.98 17.24 16.25
N ASP A 224 -14.05 17.61 16.97
CA ASP A 224 -14.77 18.86 16.70
C ASP A 224 -13.96 20.12 17.08
N ASP A 225 -13.30 20.11 18.25
CA ASP A 225 -12.49 21.22 18.76
C ASP A 225 -11.00 20.97 18.51
N ILE A 226 -10.58 21.25 17.27
CA ILE A 226 -9.22 21.00 16.77
C ILE A 226 -8.16 21.78 17.54
N ASP A 227 -8.41 23.07 17.84
CA ASP A 227 -7.49 23.95 18.57
C ASP A 227 -7.18 23.40 19.96
N LYS A 228 -8.22 23.05 20.72
CA LYS A 228 -8.06 22.49 22.05
C LYS A 228 -7.32 21.17 22.02
N LYS A 229 -7.61 20.30 21.03
CA LYS A 229 -6.95 19.00 20.91
C LYS A 229 -5.46 19.16 20.57
N VAL A 230 -5.11 20.00 19.58
CA VAL A 230 -3.71 20.27 19.22
C VAL A 230 -2.93 20.83 20.41
N SER A 231 -3.49 21.83 21.09
CA SER A 231 -2.89 22.43 22.28
C SER A 231 -2.69 21.38 23.39
N SER A 232 -3.71 20.55 23.65
CA SER A 232 -3.61 19.47 24.64
C SER A 232 -2.54 18.44 24.31
N ASP A 233 -2.40 18.05 23.03
CA ASP A 233 -1.37 17.09 22.61
C ASP A 233 0.04 17.64 22.86
N LEU A 234 0.25 18.94 22.60
CA LEU A 234 1.52 19.63 22.89
C LEU A 234 1.79 19.75 24.40
N GLU A 235 0.79 20.13 25.20
CA GLU A 235 0.95 20.22 26.65
C GLU A 235 1.27 18.85 27.28
N ILE A 236 0.63 17.78 26.82
CA ILE A 236 0.93 16.41 27.26
C ILE A 236 2.38 16.05 26.91
N ALA A 237 2.84 16.34 25.69
CA ALA A 237 4.22 16.09 25.30
C ALA A 237 5.22 16.87 26.16
N LEU A 238 4.89 18.11 26.54
CA LEU A 238 5.74 18.96 27.38
C LEU A 238 5.86 18.52 28.83
N LEU A 239 4.96 17.65 29.33
CA LEU A 239 5.10 17.02 30.65
C LEU A 239 6.28 16.05 30.72
N HIS A 240 6.83 15.63 29.58
CA HIS A 240 7.97 14.74 29.48
C HIS A 240 9.28 15.48 29.18
N SER A 241 10.38 14.97 29.72
CA SER A 241 11.72 15.37 29.31
C SER A 241 12.02 14.96 27.86
N THR A 242 13.00 15.59 27.23
CA THR A 242 13.37 15.26 25.84
C THR A 242 13.82 13.80 25.71
N ASP A 243 14.58 13.29 26.68
CA ASP A 243 15.05 11.90 26.68
C ASP A 243 13.88 10.91 26.81
N GLU A 244 12.90 11.19 27.68
CA GLU A 244 11.69 10.36 27.80
C GLU A 244 10.86 10.34 26.52
N ILE A 245 10.76 11.47 25.79
CA ILE A 245 10.07 11.51 24.49
C ILE A 245 10.75 10.57 23.49
N TRP A 246 12.08 10.64 23.39
CA TRP A 246 12.85 9.75 22.50
C TRP A 246 12.74 8.28 22.90
N GLU A 247 12.85 7.98 24.20
CA GLU A 247 12.74 6.60 24.70
C GLU A 247 11.35 6.02 24.40
N ARG A 248 10.29 6.78 24.65
CA ARG A 248 8.90 6.38 24.35
C ARG A 248 8.70 6.09 22.86
N HIS A 249 9.20 6.98 21.99
CA HIS A 249 9.16 6.78 20.54
C HIS A 249 9.87 5.50 20.12
N VAL A 250 11.14 5.33 20.54
CA VAL A 250 11.94 4.16 20.16
C VAL A 250 11.31 2.88 20.68
N ASN A 251 10.76 2.88 21.90
CA ASN A 251 10.09 1.72 22.47
C ASN A 251 8.79 1.36 21.72
N ASP A 252 7.94 2.35 21.42
CA ASP A 252 6.74 2.15 20.59
C ASP A 252 7.09 1.57 19.23
N TYR A 253 7.99 2.26 18.50
CA TYR A 253 8.37 1.86 17.15
C TYR A 253 9.00 0.46 17.13
N ARG A 254 9.95 0.17 18.03
CA ARG A 254 10.61 -1.14 18.08
C ARG A 254 9.68 -2.26 18.51
N SER A 255 8.58 -1.96 19.23
CA SER A 255 7.56 -2.96 19.54
C SER A 255 6.91 -3.55 18.28
N LEU A 256 6.96 -2.84 17.15
CA LEU A 256 6.52 -3.28 15.82
C LEU A 256 7.71 -3.70 14.96
N TYR A 257 8.69 -2.82 14.78
CA TYR A 257 9.81 -3.07 13.87
C TYR A 257 10.66 -4.27 14.30
N GLY A 258 10.88 -4.47 15.61
CA GLY A 258 11.66 -5.60 16.15
C GLY A 258 10.98 -6.96 16.06
N ARG A 259 9.73 -7.03 15.56
CA ARG A 259 8.97 -8.28 15.44
C ARG A 259 9.43 -9.21 14.31
N MET A 260 10.28 -8.74 13.41
CA MET A 260 10.79 -9.52 12.28
C MET A 260 12.14 -8.94 11.82
N GLU A 261 13.06 -9.81 11.41
CA GLU A 261 14.37 -9.42 10.90
C GLU A 261 14.73 -10.18 9.63
N LEU A 262 15.15 -9.45 8.59
CA LEU A 262 15.80 -9.99 7.41
C LEU A 262 17.23 -9.47 7.30
N HIS A 263 18.16 -10.39 7.10
CA HIS A 263 19.55 -10.08 6.78
C HIS A 263 20.03 -10.89 5.58
N LEU A 264 20.65 -10.21 4.62
CA LEU A 264 21.32 -10.79 3.47
C LEU A 264 22.78 -10.32 3.45
N ARG A 265 23.69 -11.18 2.98
CA ARG A 265 25.12 -10.88 2.88
C ARG A 265 25.65 -11.19 1.48
N PRO A 266 26.72 -10.49 1.02
CA PRO A 266 27.43 -9.40 1.70
C PRO A 266 26.59 -8.11 1.82
N ASN A 267 26.98 -7.21 2.73
CA ASN A 267 26.30 -5.95 2.98
C ASN A 267 27.27 -4.76 2.90
N ASN A 268 27.08 -3.88 1.91
CA ASN A 268 27.95 -2.74 1.64
C ASN A 268 27.53 -1.44 2.36
N CYS A 269 27.05 -1.56 3.60
CA CYS A 269 26.57 -0.42 4.40
C CYS A 269 27.57 0.73 4.64
N GLY A 270 28.88 0.52 4.40
CA GLY A 270 29.89 1.59 4.41
C GLY A 270 29.85 2.53 3.21
N MET A 271 28.98 2.28 2.22
CA MET A 271 28.74 3.14 1.07
C MET A 271 27.42 3.93 1.23
N PRO A 272 27.37 5.23 0.86
CA PRO A 272 26.12 6.01 0.83
C PRO A 272 25.02 5.34 0.00
N THR A 273 23.77 5.48 0.44
CA THR A 273 22.63 4.76 -0.18
C THR A 273 22.43 5.10 -1.65
N ASP A 274 22.57 6.37 -2.03
CA ASP A 274 22.49 6.85 -3.42
C ASP A 274 23.54 6.22 -4.35
N LYS A 275 24.70 5.84 -3.79
CA LYS A 275 25.75 5.10 -4.51
C LYS A 275 25.48 3.60 -4.52
N ARG A 276 24.90 3.05 -3.44
CA ARG A 276 24.52 1.63 -3.36
C ARG A 276 23.46 1.25 -4.39
N ILE A 277 22.45 2.09 -4.61
CA ILE A 277 21.38 1.85 -5.60
C ILE A 277 21.94 1.66 -7.02
N LYS A 278 23.04 2.36 -7.34
CA LYS A 278 23.72 2.25 -8.64
C LYS A 278 24.52 0.94 -8.80
N ASN A 279 24.67 0.16 -7.73
CA ASN A 279 25.35 -1.12 -7.74
C ASN A 279 24.31 -2.26 -7.63
N SER A 280 24.06 -2.94 -8.75
CA SER A 280 23.04 -4.00 -8.89
C SER A 280 23.34 -5.27 -8.09
N HIS A 281 24.50 -5.40 -7.44
CA HIS A 281 24.91 -6.65 -6.76
C HIS A 281 25.17 -6.44 -5.26
N ASP A 282 24.19 -5.90 -4.55
CA ASP A 282 24.23 -5.71 -3.09
C ASP A 282 23.05 -6.41 -2.40
N PRO A 283 23.18 -7.68 -1.98
CA PRO A 283 22.14 -8.37 -1.21
C PRO A 283 21.76 -7.62 0.07
N GLY A 284 22.72 -6.96 0.72
CA GLY A 284 22.45 -6.10 1.87
C GLY A 284 21.58 -4.88 1.54
N LEU A 285 21.54 -4.40 0.29
CA LEU A 285 20.64 -3.33 -0.15
C LEU A 285 19.23 -3.88 -0.36
N ILE A 286 19.11 -5.09 -0.89
CA ILE A 286 17.81 -5.77 -1.01
C ILE A 286 17.18 -5.99 0.38
N ALA A 287 17.98 -6.44 1.35
CA ALA A 287 17.53 -6.54 2.73
C ALA A 287 17.13 -5.18 3.32
N LEU A 288 17.90 -4.11 3.03
CA LEU A 288 17.55 -2.76 3.45
C LEU A 288 16.24 -2.28 2.81
N TYR A 289 16.01 -2.55 1.52
CA TYR A 289 14.78 -2.20 0.81
C TYR A 289 13.56 -2.89 1.43
N HIS A 290 13.66 -4.20 1.71
CA HIS A 290 12.59 -4.92 2.41
C HIS A 290 12.33 -4.35 3.82
N ASN A 291 13.39 -4.10 4.59
CA ASN A 291 13.24 -3.52 5.93
C ASN A 291 12.68 -2.08 5.87
N TYR A 292 12.98 -1.34 4.80
CA TYR A 292 12.42 -0.01 4.54
C TYR A 292 10.92 -0.08 4.20
N CYS A 293 10.48 -1.08 3.45
CA CYS A 293 9.05 -1.38 3.27
C CYS A 293 8.32 -1.55 4.63
N ARG A 294 8.89 -2.31 5.56
CA ARG A 294 8.33 -2.46 6.92
C ARG A 294 8.30 -1.14 7.69
N TYR A 295 9.39 -0.37 7.63
CA TYR A 295 9.48 0.97 8.21
C TYR A 295 8.38 1.90 7.67
N LEU A 296 8.19 1.95 6.34
CA LEU A 296 7.20 2.78 5.69
C LEU A 296 5.80 2.44 6.17
N LEU A 297 5.44 1.15 6.23
CA LEU A 297 4.10 0.70 6.65
C LEU A 297 3.81 1.13 8.09
N ILE A 298 4.76 0.90 9.01
CA ILE A 298 4.64 1.35 10.41
C ILE A 298 4.50 2.88 10.48
N SER A 299 5.18 3.61 9.59
CA SER A 299 5.22 5.07 9.62
C SER A 299 4.00 5.73 8.97
N CYS A 300 3.17 4.99 8.21
CA CYS A 300 2.02 5.53 7.48
C CYS A 300 0.70 4.75 7.65
N SER A 301 0.64 3.73 8.51
CA SER A 301 -0.58 2.97 8.79
C SER A 301 -0.53 2.36 10.19
N ARG A 302 -1.10 3.05 11.18
CA ARG A 302 -1.14 2.62 12.58
C ARG A 302 -2.58 2.50 13.06
N ASP A 303 -2.85 1.50 13.89
CA ASP A 303 -4.16 1.33 14.51
C ASP A 303 -4.37 2.37 15.62
N GLU A 304 -5.15 3.39 15.31
CA GLU A 304 -5.55 4.48 16.20
C GLU A 304 -7.03 4.83 15.98
N ASP A 305 -7.59 5.67 16.85
CA ASP A 305 -8.97 6.15 16.67
C ASP A 305 -9.11 6.89 15.34
N LYS A 306 -10.11 6.48 14.54
CA LYS A 306 -10.35 6.96 13.16
C LYS A 306 -9.12 6.84 12.24
N ALA A 307 -8.30 5.81 12.42
CA ALA A 307 -7.14 5.57 11.57
C ALA A 307 -7.49 5.53 10.08
N LEU A 308 -6.56 6.01 9.25
CA LEU A 308 -6.65 5.96 7.80
C LEU A 308 -5.55 5.05 7.23
N PRO A 309 -5.85 4.31 6.16
CA PRO A 309 -4.85 3.46 5.53
C PRO A 309 -3.82 4.26 4.73
N ALA A 310 -2.72 3.61 4.38
CA ALA A 310 -1.72 4.16 3.49
C ALA A 310 -2.33 4.48 2.12
N THR A 311 -2.26 5.74 1.70
CA THR A 311 -2.68 6.20 0.37
C THR A 311 -1.68 5.76 -0.71
N LEU A 312 -1.89 6.17 -1.97
CA LEU A 312 -0.91 6.02 -3.07
C LEU A 312 0.49 6.56 -2.75
N GLN A 313 0.64 7.44 -1.75
CA GLN A 313 1.93 8.00 -1.32
C GLN A 313 2.19 7.77 0.17
N GLY A 314 1.50 6.79 0.78
CA GLY A 314 1.51 6.55 2.22
C GLY A 314 0.82 7.70 2.94
N ILE A 315 1.62 8.59 3.51
CA ILE A 315 1.18 9.89 4.06
C ILE A 315 2.08 11.05 3.60
N TRP A 316 2.99 10.84 2.64
CA TRP A 316 3.98 11.85 2.22
C TRP A 316 3.66 12.36 0.81
N ASN A 317 2.95 13.47 0.74
CA ASN A 317 2.52 14.08 -0.52
C ASN A 317 3.04 15.53 -0.62
N PRO A 318 3.78 15.89 -1.68
CA PRO A 318 4.27 17.25 -1.87
C PRO A 318 3.30 18.22 -2.54
N SER A 319 2.20 17.74 -3.11
CA SER A 319 1.43 18.48 -4.12
C SER A 319 0.00 18.76 -3.65
N PHE A 320 -0.52 19.95 -3.94
CA PHE A 320 -1.95 20.25 -3.78
C PHE A 320 -2.82 19.67 -4.90
N HIS A 321 -2.21 19.13 -5.97
CA HIS A 321 -2.89 18.43 -7.06
C HIS A 321 -2.17 17.11 -7.35
N PRO A 322 -2.10 16.19 -6.37
CA PRO A 322 -1.22 15.04 -6.49
C PRO A 322 -1.65 14.10 -7.61
N ALA A 323 -0.68 13.35 -8.13
CA ALA A 323 -0.93 12.33 -9.14
C ALA A 323 -2.02 11.35 -8.66
N TRP A 324 -3.03 11.14 -9.51
CA TRP A 324 -4.23 10.34 -9.20
C TRP A 324 -4.95 10.74 -7.91
N GLY A 325 -4.77 11.98 -7.46
CA GLY A 325 -5.34 12.54 -6.24
C GLY A 325 -4.74 11.98 -4.95
N CYS A 326 -3.64 11.21 -5.02
CA CYS A 326 -3.08 10.48 -3.88
C CYS A 326 -4.19 9.77 -3.06
N LYS A 327 -5.14 9.17 -3.77
CA LYS A 327 -6.34 8.55 -3.20
C LYS A 327 -6.08 7.10 -2.81
N TYR A 328 -7.15 6.33 -2.67
CA TYR A 328 -7.13 4.89 -2.58
C TYR A 328 -7.54 4.30 -3.93
N THR A 329 -6.57 3.91 -4.75
CA THR A 329 -6.84 3.12 -5.96
C THR A 329 -6.91 1.65 -5.58
N ILE A 330 -8.06 1.02 -5.81
CA ILE A 330 -8.44 -0.30 -5.28
C ILE A 330 -8.60 -1.33 -6.41
N ASN A 331 -7.91 -1.14 -7.53
CA ASN A 331 -7.76 -2.15 -8.59
C ASN A 331 -6.33 -2.73 -8.67
N ILE A 332 -5.48 -2.46 -7.66
CA ILE A 332 -4.20 -3.11 -7.36
C ILE A 332 -3.47 -2.38 -6.20
N ASN A 333 -3.45 -1.05 -6.21
CA ASN A 333 -2.48 -0.26 -5.43
C ASN A 333 -2.70 -0.35 -3.91
N LEU A 334 -3.93 -0.09 -3.44
CA LEU A 334 -4.22 -0.19 -2.01
C LEU A 334 -4.03 -1.64 -1.52
N GLN A 335 -4.42 -2.62 -2.32
CA GLN A 335 -4.18 -4.03 -1.97
C GLN A 335 -2.67 -4.31 -1.84
N MET A 336 -1.88 -3.82 -2.78
CA MET A 336 -0.42 -3.96 -2.78
C MET A 336 0.23 -3.31 -1.56
N ASN A 337 -0.31 -2.18 -1.08
CA ASN A 337 0.18 -1.54 0.15
C ASN A 337 0.17 -2.47 1.36
N TYR A 338 -0.78 -3.42 1.40
CA TYR A 338 -1.01 -4.30 2.55
C TYR A 338 -0.53 -5.75 2.36
N TRP A 339 -0.03 -6.13 1.18
CA TRP A 339 0.63 -7.44 0.98
C TRP A 339 1.72 -7.77 2.02
N PRO A 340 2.58 -6.81 2.46
CA PRO A 340 3.60 -7.13 3.45
C PRO A 340 3.07 -7.24 4.89
N ALA A 341 1.86 -6.72 5.21
CA ALA A 341 1.43 -6.49 6.59
C ALA A 341 1.49 -7.76 7.46
N ASN A 342 0.76 -8.81 7.08
CA ASN A 342 0.67 -10.01 7.89
C ASN A 342 1.97 -10.83 7.91
N VAL A 343 2.60 -11.03 6.75
CA VAL A 343 3.84 -11.81 6.63
C VAL A 343 5.01 -11.15 7.38
N CYS A 344 5.04 -9.81 7.46
CA CYS A 344 6.06 -9.05 8.19
C CYS A 344 5.80 -8.93 9.70
N ASN A 345 4.78 -9.62 10.23
CA ASN A 345 4.37 -9.55 11.63
C ASN A 345 3.88 -8.14 12.05
N LEU A 346 3.15 -7.48 11.14
CA LEU A 346 2.60 -6.12 11.26
C LEU A 346 1.09 -6.11 11.01
N SER A 347 0.35 -7.14 11.42
CA SER A 347 -1.11 -7.24 11.26
C SER A 347 -1.86 -6.03 11.84
N ASP A 348 -1.36 -5.43 12.92
CA ASP A 348 -1.92 -4.19 13.50
C ASP A 348 -1.94 -3.03 12.47
N CYS A 349 -0.94 -2.98 11.58
CA CYS A 349 -0.85 -1.92 10.58
C CYS A 349 -1.90 -2.09 9.47
N GLU A 350 -2.56 -3.25 9.34
CA GLU A 350 -3.64 -3.48 8.38
C GLU A 350 -5.02 -3.03 8.91
N MET A 351 -5.17 -2.80 10.21
CA MET A 351 -6.44 -2.38 10.82
C MET A 351 -7.09 -1.14 10.19
N PRO A 352 -6.33 -0.10 9.79
CA PRO A 352 -6.90 1.06 9.11
C PRO A 352 -7.58 0.73 7.76
N LEU A 353 -7.12 -0.32 7.06
CA LEU A 353 -7.76 -0.81 5.83
C LEU A 353 -9.17 -1.32 6.12
N PHE A 354 -9.34 -2.11 7.19
CA PHE A 354 -10.64 -2.65 7.58
C PHE A 354 -11.60 -1.57 8.07
N SER A 355 -11.10 -0.57 8.80
CA SER A 355 -11.87 0.62 9.19
C SER A 355 -12.34 1.44 7.99
N LEU A 356 -11.52 1.58 6.93
CA LEU A 356 -11.97 2.16 5.66
C LEU A 356 -13.03 1.26 4.99
N LEU A 357 -12.80 -0.05 4.95
CA LEU A 357 -13.67 -1.01 4.29
C LEU A 357 -15.09 -1.03 4.90
N GLU A 358 -15.23 -0.91 6.22
CA GLU A 358 -16.53 -0.77 6.88
C GLU A 358 -17.32 0.47 6.40
N ARG A 359 -16.63 1.61 6.24
CA ARG A 359 -17.24 2.86 5.73
C ARG A 359 -17.58 2.78 4.24
N VAL A 360 -16.70 2.14 3.45
CA VAL A 360 -16.89 1.85 2.03
C VAL A 360 -18.10 0.95 1.83
N ALA A 361 -18.23 -0.11 2.63
CA ALA A 361 -19.37 -1.00 2.57
C ALA A 361 -20.68 -0.27 2.86
N LYS A 362 -20.68 0.61 3.87
CA LYS A 362 -21.88 1.39 4.19
C LYS A 362 -22.30 2.31 3.04
N SER A 363 -21.36 3.02 2.44
CA SER A 363 -21.64 3.93 1.32
C SER A 363 -21.96 3.16 0.03
N GLY A 364 -21.37 1.97 -0.14
CA GLY A 364 -21.57 1.10 -1.29
C GLY A 364 -22.95 0.46 -1.40
N GLU A 365 -23.73 0.41 -0.31
CA GLU A 365 -25.13 -0.03 -0.32
C GLU A 365 -25.97 0.81 -1.28
N GLU A 366 -25.81 2.14 -1.21
CA GLU A 366 -26.54 3.08 -2.06
C GLU A 366 -26.11 2.95 -3.52
N THR A 367 -24.81 2.79 -3.78
CA THR A 367 -24.26 2.58 -5.12
C THR A 367 -24.77 1.27 -5.74
N ALA A 368 -24.79 0.16 -4.98
CA ALA A 368 -25.29 -1.12 -5.45
C ALA A 368 -26.77 -1.03 -5.85
N GLN A 369 -27.59 -0.39 -5.01
CA GLN A 369 -29.01 -0.23 -5.25
C GLN A 369 -29.29 0.70 -6.45
N LYS A 370 -28.66 1.88 -6.50
CA LYS A 370 -28.96 2.91 -7.53
C LYS A 370 -28.38 2.58 -8.89
N MET A 371 -27.20 1.96 -8.98
CA MET A 371 -26.56 1.67 -10.26
C MET A 371 -26.95 0.31 -10.82
N TYR A 372 -27.12 -0.69 -9.95
CA TYR A 372 -27.25 -2.08 -10.36
C TYR A 372 -28.56 -2.73 -9.94
N GLY A 373 -29.34 -2.10 -9.05
CA GLY A 373 -30.55 -2.69 -8.47
C GLY A 373 -30.25 -3.95 -7.65
N CYS A 374 -29.02 -4.09 -7.18
CA CYS A 374 -28.53 -5.24 -6.44
C CYS A 374 -28.60 -4.97 -4.94
N ARG A 375 -28.82 -6.02 -4.15
CA ARG A 375 -28.61 -5.99 -2.69
C ARG A 375 -27.10 -5.95 -2.38
N GLY A 376 -26.75 -5.88 -1.11
CA GLY A 376 -25.35 -5.83 -0.68
C GLY A 376 -24.72 -4.45 -0.91
N TRP A 377 -23.42 -4.42 -1.18
CA TRP A 377 -22.68 -3.18 -1.43
C TRP A 377 -21.61 -3.37 -2.51
N VAL A 378 -21.24 -2.28 -3.19
CA VAL A 378 -20.22 -2.27 -4.25
C VAL A 378 -19.31 -1.05 -4.15
N ALA A 379 -18.07 -1.20 -4.60
CA ALA A 379 -17.15 -0.09 -4.85
C ALA A 379 -16.36 -0.35 -6.15
N HIS A 380 -16.08 0.71 -6.90
CA HIS A 380 -15.39 0.66 -8.19
C HIS A 380 -13.86 0.68 -8.02
N HIS A 381 -13.08 1.16 -9.00
CA HIS A 381 -11.61 1.09 -8.96
C HIS A 381 -10.93 2.10 -8.02
N CYS A 382 -11.63 3.08 -7.45
CA CYS A 382 -11.08 4.01 -6.46
C CYS A 382 -12.07 4.33 -5.34
N THR A 383 -11.54 4.73 -4.19
CA THR A 383 -12.25 5.42 -3.10
C THR A 383 -11.38 6.54 -2.50
N ASP A 384 -11.91 7.30 -1.55
CA ASP A 384 -11.22 8.40 -0.88
C ASP A 384 -11.50 8.38 0.64
N ILE A 385 -11.01 9.39 1.37
CA ILE A 385 -11.26 9.52 2.81
C ILE A 385 -12.74 9.51 3.18
N TRP A 386 -13.64 9.90 2.27
CA TRP A 386 -15.09 9.96 2.50
C TRP A 386 -15.82 8.67 2.13
N ALA A 387 -15.08 7.62 1.77
CA ALA A 387 -15.62 6.32 1.38
C ALA A 387 -16.53 6.40 0.13
N ASP A 388 -16.21 7.28 -0.82
CA ASP A 388 -16.92 7.34 -2.09
C ASP A 388 -16.74 6.03 -2.88
N THR A 389 -17.86 5.45 -3.31
CA THR A 389 -17.91 4.17 -4.03
C THR A 389 -18.34 4.29 -5.47
N SER A 390 -18.67 5.50 -5.95
CA SER A 390 -19.12 5.73 -7.32
C SER A 390 -17.95 5.61 -8.30
N PRO A 391 -18.20 5.33 -9.59
CA PRO A 391 -17.17 5.44 -10.63
C PRO A 391 -16.44 6.80 -10.55
N VAL A 392 -15.15 6.81 -10.84
CA VAL A 392 -14.35 8.03 -10.86
C VAL A 392 -13.66 8.15 -12.20
N ASP A 393 -13.23 9.36 -12.56
CA ASP A 393 -12.54 9.65 -13.82
C ASP A 393 -13.37 9.31 -15.09
N THR A 394 -12.72 9.33 -16.25
CA THR A 394 -13.35 9.00 -17.55
C THR A 394 -12.53 8.00 -18.36
N TRP A 395 -11.62 7.30 -17.68
CA TRP A 395 -10.73 6.31 -18.24
C TRP A 395 -11.46 4.98 -18.38
N MET A 396 -12.12 4.80 -19.54
CA MET A 396 -12.97 3.64 -19.84
C MET A 396 -12.40 2.27 -19.41
N PRO A 397 -11.10 1.97 -19.56
CA PRO A 397 -10.50 0.71 -19.11
C PRO A 397 -10.45 0.48 -17.59
N ALA A 398 -10.88 1.43 -16.77
CA ALA A 398 -10.89 1.31 -15.31
C ALA A 398 -12.21 1.75 -14.68
N THR A 399 -12.81 2.83 -15.18
CA THR A 399 -13.88 3.57 -14.50
C THR A 399 -15.06 2.70 -14.03
N LEU A 400 -15.54 1.79 -14.89
CA LEU A 400 -16.70 0.95 -14.62
C LEU A 400 -16.29 -0.48 -14.23
N TRP A 401 -15.37 -0.61 -13.29
CA TRP A 401 -14.93 -1.90 -12.74
C TRP A 401 -15.48 -2.12 -11.32
N PRO A 402 -16.60 -2.84 -11.13
CA PRO A 402 -17.35 -2.89 -9.86
C PRO A 402 -16.81 -3.92 -8.85
N LEU A 403 -15.53 -4.28 -8.92
CA LEU A 403 -14.94 -5.35 -8.09
C LEU A 403 -13.82 -4.87 -7.17
N GLY A 404 -13.57 -3.56 -7.07
CA GLY A 404 -12.55 -3.02 -6.17
C GLY A 404 -12.85 -3.35 -4.70
N GLY A 405 -14.11 -3.17 -4.27
CA GLY A 405 -14.56 -3.58 -2.94
C GLY A 405 -14.44 -5.08 -2.69
N ALA A 406 -14.75 -5.90 -3.71
CA ALA A 406 -14.65 -7.35 -3.62
C ALA A 406 -13.19 -7.83 -3.44
N TRP A 407 -12.23 -7.22 -4.15
CA TRP A 407 -10.82 -7.52 -3.92
C TRP A 407 -10.39 -7.13 -2.51
N LEU A 408 -10.80 -5.97 -1.98
CA LEU A 408 -10.50 -5.61 -0.59
C LEU A 408 -11.04 -6.62 0.43
N CYS A 409 -12.20 -7.23 0.19
CA CYS A 409 -12.74 -8.29 1.05
C CYS A 409 -11.84 -9.53 1.15
N VAL A 410 -10.95 -9.78 0.18
CA VAL A 410 -10.00 -10.90 0.25
C VAL A 410 -9.01 -10.71 1.42
N HIS A 411 -8.70 -9.47 1.78
CA HIS A 411 -7.85 -9.18 2.95
C HIS A 411 -8.49 -9.63 4.28
N ILE A 412 -9.82 -9.67 4.39
CA ILE A 412 -10.50 -10.15 5.61
C ILE A 412 -10.10 -11.60 5.88
N TRP A 413 -10.22 -12.44 4.86
CA TRP A 413 -9.87 -13.85 4.99
C TRP A 413 -8.37 -14.04 5.13
N ASP A 414 -7.55 -13.30 4.38
CA ASP A 414 -6.10 -13.46 4.47
C ASP A 414 -5.56 -13.04 5.85
N HIS A 415 -6.02 -11.93 6.40
CA HIS A 415 -5.72 -11.51 7.77
C HIS A 415 -6.07 -12.60 8.78
N PHE A 416 -7.29 -13.14 8.71
CA PHE A 416 -7.70 -14.25 9.55
C PHE A 416 -6.82 -15.50 9.37
N ARG A 417 -6.37 -15.82 8.15
CA ARG A 417 -5.47 -16.97 7.93
C ARG A 417 -4.15 -16.81 8.66
N PHE A 418 -3.64 -15.59 8.83
CA PHE A 418 -2.42 -15.33 9.59
C PHE A 418 -2.67 -15.25 11.10
N THR A 419 -3.64 -14.46 11.54
CA THR A 419 -3.86 -14.14 12.96
C THR A 419 -4.72 -15.16 13.69
N ARG A 420 -5.62 -15.83 12.95
CA ARG A 420 -6.67 -16.72 13.47
C ARG A 420 -7.61 -16.04 14.47
N ASP A 421 -7.69 -14.73 14.41
CA ASP A 421 -8.53 -13.92 15.28
C ASP A 421 -10.02 -14.06 14.89
N LYS A 422 -10.75 -14.85 15.68
CA LYS A 422 -12.19 -15.07 15.47
C LYS A 422 -13.02 -13.83 15.79
N GLU A 423 -12.59 -12.95 16.70
CA GLU A 423 -13.31 -11.71 17.02
C GLU A 423 -13.25 -10.75 15.83
N PHE A 424 -12.06 -10.60 15.24
CA PHE A 424 -11.88 -9.87 13.99
C PHE A 424 -12.76 -10.44 12.87
N LEU A 425 -12.72 -11.76 12.66
CA LEU A 425 -13.50 -12.39 11.61
C LEU A 425 -15.01 -12.19 11.82
N GLN A 426 -15.48 -12.28 13.07
CA GLN A 426 -16.87 -12.02 13.42
C GLN A 426 -17.28 -10.57 13.17
N ARG A 427 -16.41 -9.58 13.48
CA ARG A 427 -16.64 -8.16 13.18
C ARG A 427 -16.76 -7.91 11.67
N MET A 428 -15.88 -8.52 10.88
CA MET A 428 -15.81 -8.28 9.43
C MET A 428 -16.76 -9.15 8.60
N PHE A 429 -17.31 -10.22 9.18
CA PHE A 429 -18.21 -11.13 8.48
C PHE A 429 -19.43 -10.45 7.83
N PRO A 430 -20.14 -9.50 8.48
CA PRO A 430 -21.24 -8.76 7.84
C PRO A 430 -20.82 -8.00 6.59
N ILE A 431 -19.59 -7.45 6.57
CA ILE A 431 -19.04 -6.74 5.42
C ILE A 431 -18.80 -7.71 4.26
N LEU A 432 -18.18 -8.86 4.54
CA LEU A 432 -17.96 -9.93 3.56
C LEU A 432 -19.30 -10.48 3.02
N GLN A 433 -20.28 -10.71 3.90
CA GLN A 433 -21.61 -11.17 3.51
C GLN A 433 -22.33 -10.16 2.59
N GLY A 434 -22.24 -8.87 2.89
CA GLY A 434 -22.80 -7.82 2.04
C GLY A 434 -22.15 -7.78 0.66
N CYS A 435 -20.84 -8.04 0.55
CA CYS A 435 -20.18 -8.16 -0.74
C CYS A 435 -20.66 -9.41 -1.50
N VAL A 436 -20.78 -10.56 -0.84
CA VAL A 436 -21.33 -11.78 -1.46
C VAL A 436 -22.75 -11.58 -1.96
N GLN A 437 -23.57 -10.86 -1.19
CA GLN A 437 -24.93 -10.55 -1.60
C GLN A 437 -24.98 -9.75 -2.91
N PHE A 438 -24.11 -8.74 -3.06
CA PHE A 438 -23.97 -7.99 -4.30
C PHE A 438 -23.51 -8.89 -5.45
N LEU A 439 -22.47 -9.70 -5.24
CA LEU A 439 -21.94 -10.57 -6.29
C LEU A 439 -22.99 -11.57 -6.80
N LEU A 440 -23.77 -12.18 -5.89
CA LEU A 440 -24.83 -13.13 -6.26
C LEU A 440 -25.96 -12.45 -7.07
N ASP A 441 -26.29 -11.19 -6.78
CA ASP A 441 -27.29 -10.44 -7.53
C ASP A 441 -26.75 -9.87 -8.85
N PHE A 442 -25.44 -9.61 -8.92
CA PHE A 442 -24.80 -9.00 -10.07
C PHE A 442 -24.42 -10.02 -11.15
N LEU A 443 -24.08 -11.25 -10.76
CA LEU A 443 -23.82 -12.37 -11.67
C LEU A 443 -25.05 -12.66 -12.53
N ILE A 444 -24.83 -12.85 -13.83
CA ILE A 444 -25.86 -13.23 -14.79
C ILE A 444 -25.42 -14.46 -15.58
N GLU A 445 -26.37 -15.14 -16.19
CA GLU A 445 -26.07 -16.25 -17.10
C GLU A 445 -25.37 -15.76 -18.37
N ASP A 446 -24.37 -16.53 -18.79
CA ASP A 446 -23.75 -16.38 -20.10
C ASP A 446 -24.72 -16.77 -21.24
N ALA A 447 -24.30 -16.59 -22.48
CA ALA A 447 -25.17 -16.87 -23.64
C ALA A 447 -25.61 -18.34 -23.75
N SER A 448 -24.85 -19.27 -23.19
CA SER A 448 -25.21 -20.70 -23.14
C SER A 448 -26.12 -21.08 -21.97
N GLY A 449 -26.22 -20.24 -20.94
CA GLY A 449 -26.87 -20.57 -19.67
C GLY A 449 -26.04 -21.48 -18.76
N GLU A 450 -24.83 -21.86 -19.19
CA GLU A 450 -23.97 -22.82 -18.49
C GLU A 450 -23.27 -22.14 -17.31
N TYR A 451 -22.72 -20.94 -17.55
CA TYR A 451 -21.89 -20.22 -16.59
C TYR A 451 -22.55 -18.94 -16.08
N LEU A 452 -22.17 -18.56 -14.87
CA LEU A 452 -22.42 -17.24 -14.29
C LEU A 452 -21.22 -16.33 -14.52
N ILE A 453 -21.48 -15.15 -15.08
CA ILE A 453 -20.47 -14.16 -15.46
C ILE A 453 -20.84 -12.76 -14.98
N THR A 454 -19.86 -11.86 -14.94
CA THR A 454 -20.07 -10.43 -14.67
C THR A 454 -20.34 -9.68 -15.98
N ASN A 455 -21.30 -8.75 -15.96
CA ASN A 455 -21.60 -7.86 -17.09
C ASN A 455 -22.30 -6.58 -16.58
N PRO A 456 -21.73 -5.37 -16.77
CA PRO A 456 -20.46 -5.09 -17.46
C PRO A 456 -19.23 -5.62 -16.70
N SER A 457 -18.20 -5.98 -17.46
CA SER A 457 -16.89 -6.40 -16.96
C SER A 457 -15.79 -5.76 -17.80
N LEU A 458 -14.58 -5.66 -17.25
CA LEU A 458 -13.36 -5.25 -17.95
C LEU A 458 -12.14 -5.89 -17.26
N SER A 459 -10.97 -5.87 -17.91
CA SER A 459 -9.69 -6.22 -17.25
C SER A 459 -8.92 -4.93 -16.97
N PRO A 460 -8.76 -4.48 -15.71
CA PRO A 460 -8.03 -3.25 -15.41
C PRO A 460 -6.59 -3.35 -15.93
N GLU A 461 -6.06 -2.42 -16.70
CA GLU A 461 -6.72 -1.33 -17.43
C GLU A 461 -6.49 -1.51 -18.94
N ASN A 462 -6.68 -2.74 -19.40
CA ASN A 462 -6.28 -3.22 -20.70
C ASN A 462 -7.42 -3.15 -21.72
N THR A 463 -7.06 -3.15 -23.00
CA THR A 463 -8.00 -3.14 -24.13
C THR A 463 -7.66 -4.25 -25.13
N PHE A 464 -8.65 -4.71 -25.87
CA PHE A 464 -8.54 -5.84 -26.79
C PHE A 464 -9.03 -5.51 -28.20
N TYR A 465 -8.66 -6.34 -29.16
CA TYR A 465 -9.29 -6.43 -30.48
C TYR A 465 -10.16 -7.68 -30.53
N ASP A 466 -11.42 -7.50 -30.89
CA ASP A 466 -12.36 -8.59 -31.06
C ASP A 466 -12.07 -9.40 -32.34
N LYS A 467 -12.89 -10.42 -32.61
CA LYS A 467 -12.76 -11.28 -33.82
C LYS A 467 -12.96 -10.54 -35.14
N ASN A 468 -13.61 -9.37 -35.12
CA ASN A 468 -13.84 -8.52 -36.28
C ASN A 468 -12.74 -7.45 -36.44
N GLY A 469 -11.78 -7.40 -35.52
CA GLY A 469 -10.71 -6.39 -35.48
C GLY A 469 -11.15 -5.06 -34.87
N GLU A 470 -12.32 -5.01 -34.22
CA GLU A 470 -12.80 -3.82 -33.52
C GLU A 470 -12.17 -3.73 -32.14
N ARG A 471 -11.79 -2.51 -31.73
CA ARG A 471 -11.23 -2.27 -30.40
C ARG A 471 -12.34 -2.26 -29.36
N GLY A 472 -12.16 -3.01 -28.28
CA GLY A 472 -13.08 -3.07 -27.15
C GLY A 472 -12.38 -2.93 -25.80
N VAL A 473 -13.16 -2.52 -24.81
CA VAL A 473 -12.79 -2.45 -23.39
C VAL A 473 -13.67 -3.37 -22.56
N LEU A 474 -14.98 -3.19 -22.70
CA LEU A 474 -16.00 -3.90 -21.93
C LEU A 474 -16.23 -5.29 -22.51
N CYS A 475 -16.38 -6.26 -21.61
CA CYS A 475 -16.59 -7.67 -21.93
C CYS A 475 -17.61 -8.32 -20.97
N GLU A 476 -17.91 -9.58 -21.23
CA GLU A 476 -18.57 -10.48 -20.28
C GLU A 476 -17.52 -11.32 -19.56
N GLY A 477 -17.53 -11.31 -18.22
CA GLY A 477 -16.72 -12.19 -17.37
C GLY A 477 -15.22 -12.15 -17.68
N SER A 478 -14.54 -11.02 -17.46
CA SER A 478 -13.07 -10.98 -17.52
C SER A 478 -12.46 -12.00 -16.56
N THR A 479 -11.27 -12.50 -16.88
CA THR A 479 -10.66 -13.57 -16.07
C THR A 479 -10.38 -13.11 -14.63
N ILE A 480 -9.99 -11.85 -14.43
CA ILE A 480 -9.81 -11.28 -13.07
C ILE A 480 -11.12 -11.25 -12.28
N ASP A 481 -12.24 -10.89 -12.92
CA ASP A 481 -13.53 -10.83 -12.22
C ASP A 481 -13.91 -12.21 -11.67
N ILE A 482 -13.78 -13.23 -12.51
CA ILE A 482 -14.11 -14.61 -12.13
C ILE A 482 -13.19 -15.11 -11.02
N GLN A 483 -11.90 -14.76 -11.06
CA GLN A 483 -10.94 -15.12 -10.03
C GLN A 483 -11.26 -14.46 -8.68
N ILE A 484 -11.61 -13.17 -8.66
CA ILE A 484 -11.97 -12.45 -7.44
C ILE A 484 -13.30 -12.95 -6.89
N VAL A 485 -14.32 -13.14 -7.73
CA VAL A 485 -15.62 -13.70 -7.31
C VAL A 485 -15.42 -15.08 -6.69
N ASN A 486 -14.61 -15.94 -7.31
CA ASN A 486 -14.28 -17.25 -6.75
C ASN A 486 -13.64 -17.13 -5.36
N ALA A 487 -12.67 -16.22 -5.19
CA ALA A 487 -11.98 -16.03 -3.93
C ALA A 487 -12.90 -15.49 -2.81
N VAL A 488 -13.77 -14.53 -3.13
CA VAL A 488 -14.70 -13.93 -2.16
C VAL A 488 -15.77 -14.93 -1.72
N LEU A 489 -16.34 -15.70 -2.65
CA LEU A 489 -17.31 -16.75 -2.31
C LEU A 489 -16.67 -17.85 -1.45
N ASN A 490 -15.44 -18.27 -1.76
CA ASN A 490 -14.71 -19.23 -0.93
C ASN A 490 -14.36 -18.67 0.46
N ALA A 491 -13.90 -17.41 0.54
CA ALA A 491 -13.64 -16.74 1.80
C ALA A 491 -14.89 -16.69 2.68
N TYR A 492 -16.05 -16.39 2.10
CA TYR A 492 -17.33 -16.39 2.82
C TYR A 492 -17.69 -17.77 3.36
N LEU A 493 -17.65 -18.81 2.52
CA LEU A 493 -17.94 -20.18 2.94
C LEU A 493 -16.98 -20.69 4.03
N LYS A 494 -15.67 -20.42 3.88
CA LYS A 494 -14.68 -20.78 4.91
C LYS A 494 -14.88 -19.98 6.21
N SER A 495 -15.32 -18.73 6.12
CA SER A 495 -15.62 -17.93 7.31
C SER A 495 -16.82 -18.48 8.09
N ILE A 496 -17.85 -18.97 7.38
CA ILE A 496 -19.02 -19.63 7.99
C ILE A 496 -18.57 -20.88 8.77
N GLU A 497 -17.74 -21.72 8.17
CA GLU A 497 -17.19 -22.92 8.82
C GLU A 497 -16.40 -22.55 10.08
N GLU A 498 -15.53 -21.55 10.00
CA GLU A 498 -14.66 -21.15 11.12
C GLU A 498 -15.41 -20.47 12.27
N LEU A 499 -16.48 -19.74 11.96
CA LEU A 499 -17.36 -19.10 12.93
C LEU A 499 -18.46 -20.05 13.45
N GLU A 500 -18.62 -21.22 12.83
CA GLU A 500 -19.66 -22.21 13.18
C GLU A 500 -21.08 -21.62 13.16
N ILE A 501 -21.36 -20.77 12.16
CA ILE A 501 -22.66 -20.11 11.98
C ILE A 501 -23.45 -20.75 10.85
N ASP A 502 -24.77 -20.56 10.85
CA ASP A 502 -25.61 -20.84 9.69
C ASP A 502 -25.85 -19.54 8.93
N ALA A 503 -25.69 -19.57 7.60
CA ALA A 503 -25.79 -18.37 6.77
C ALA A 503 -26.63 -18.63 5.52
N GLU A 504 -27.69 -17.83 5.38
CA GLU A 504 -28.73 -18.00 4.36
C GLU A 504 -28.19 -18.01 2.92
N LEU A 505 -27.11 -17.28 2.63
CA LEU A 505 -26.54 -17.19 1.29
C LEU A 505 -25.59 -18.35 0.95
N ALA A 506 -25.24 -19.23 1.90
CA ALA A 506 -24.25 -20.30 1.68
C ALA A 506 -24.64 -21.26 0.53
N PRO A 507 -25.91 -21.72 0.40
CA PRO A 507 -26.31 -22.56 -0.72
C PRO A 507 -26.18 -21.87 -2.08
N ALA A 508 -26.53 -20.58 -2.15
CA ALA A 508 -26.43 -19.79 -3.38
C ALA A 508 -24.96 -19.51 -3.76
N ALA A 509 -24.10 -19.23 -2.78
CA ALA A 509 -22.66 -19.09 -2.98
C ALA A 509 -22.02 -20.38 -3.52
N LEU A 510 -22.42 -21.54 -2.99
CA LEU A 510 -21.94 -22.84 -3.45
C LEU A 510 -22.41 -23.17 -4.87
N ASP A 511 -23.66 -22.86 -5.21
CA ASP A 511 -24.17 -23.01 -6.58
C ASP A 511 -23.40 -22.11 -7.56
N ALA A 512 -23.22 -20.83 -7.20
CA ALA A 512 -22.51 -19.88 -8.03
C ALA A 512 -21.06 -20.34 -8.31
N LEU A 513 -20.33 -20.82 -7.30
CA LEU A 513 -18.97 -21.35 -7.47
C LEU A 513 -18.88 -22.49 -8.49
N ARG A 514 -19.87 -23.38 -8.53
CA ARG A 514 -19.91 -24.50 -9.49
C ARG A 514 -20.19 -24.03 -10.93
N ARG A 515 -20.80 -22.86 -11.08
CA ARG A 515 -21.19 -22.27 -12.35
C ARG A 515 -20.24 -21.15 -12.79
N LEU A 516 -19.14 -20.89 -12.10
CA LEU A 516 -18.12 -19.96 -12.61
C LEU A 516 -17.37 -20.58 -13.80
N PRO A 517 -17.04 -19.82 -14.85
CA PRO A 517 -16.32 -20.34 -16.00
C PRO A 517 -14.90 -20.79 -15.62
N PRO A 518 -14.40 -21.88 -16.21
CA PRO A 518 -13.04 -22.35 -15.95
C PRO A 518 -12.00 -21.43 -16.59
N LEU A 519 -10.78 -21.44 -16.04
CA LEU A 519 -9.63 -20.79 -16.66
C LEU A 519 -9.29 -21.45 -18.01
N ARG A 520 -8.99 -20.64 -19.02
CA ARG A 520 -8.73 -21.10 -20.40
C ARG A 520 -7.34 -20.68 -20.87
N ILE A 521 -6.73 -21.55 -21.67
CA ILE A 521 -5.44 -21.30 -22.32
C ILE A 521 -5.71 -20.82 -23.74
N GLY A 522 -5.13 -19.68 -24.11
CA GLY A 522 -5.24 -19.07 -25.42
C GLY A 522 -4.32 -19.68 -26.47
N SER A 523 -4.43 -19.16 -27.69
CA SER A 523 -3.71 -19.65 -28.87
C SER A 523 -2.18 -19.47 -28.80
N PHE A 524 -1.68 -18.54 -27.99
CA PHE A 524 -0.24 -18.40 -27.73
C PHE A 524 0.25 -19.26 -26.56
N GLY A 525 -0.60 -20.09 -25.96
CA GLY A 525 -0.29 -20.86 -24.75
C GLY A 525 -0.39 -20.03 -23.46
N GLN A 526 -0.89 -18.80 -23.55
CA GLN A 526 -1.05 -17.85 -22.45
C GLN A 526 -2.37 -18.09 -21.70
N LEU A 527 -2.45 -17.73 -20.41
CA LEU A 527 -3.74 -17.65 -19.72
C LEU A 527 -4.58 -16.54 -20.36
N GLN A 528 -5.82 -16.83 -20.75
CA GLN A 528 -6.69 -15.83 -21.39
C GLN A 528 -7.05 -14.70 -20.42
N GLU A 529 -6.95 -13.46 -20.88
CA GLU A 529 -7.30 -12.27 -20.08
C GLU A 529 -8.82 -12.01 -20.04
N TRP A 530 -9.52 -12.42 -21.09
CA TRP A 530 -10.97 -12.31 -21.25
C TRP A 530 -11.60 -13.69 -21.54
N ALA A 531 -12.93 -13.79 -21.47
CA ALA A 531 -13.66 -15.03 -21.74
C ALA A 531 -13.47 -15.60 -23.17
N SER A 532 -13.06 -14.74 -24.10
CA SER A 532 -12.65 -15.09 -25.46
C SER A 532 -11.16 -14.83 -25.65
N ASP A 533 -10.54 -15.59 -26.55
CA ASP A 533 -9.12 -15.42 -26.94
C ASP A 533 -8.95 -14.20 -27.86
N TYR A 534 -9.18 -13.01 -27.30
CA TYR A 534 -9.04 -11.75 -28.02
C TYR A 534 -7.57 -11.40 -28.30
N ALA A 535 -7.34 -10.63 -29.36
CA ALA A 535 -6.03 -10.08 -29.64
C ALA A 535 -5.74 -8.88 -28.72
N GLU A 536 -4.49 -8.73 -28.31
CA GLU A 536 -4.08 -7.70 -27.36
C GLU A 536 -3.76 -6.39 -28.09
N VAL A 537 -4.33 -5.27 -27.63
CA VAL A 537 -3.98 -3.93 -28.15
C VAL A 537 -2.59 -3.53 -27.63
N GLU A 538 -2.31 -3.83 -26.36
CA GLU A 538 -1.05 -3.53 -25.70
C GLU A 538 -0.43 -4.83 -25.14
N PRO A 539 0.33 -5.60 -25.93
CA PRO A 539 0.97 -6.83 -25.45
C PRO A 539 1.96 -6.59 -24.29
N GLY A 540 2.51 -5.38 -24.18
CA GLY A 540 3.38 -4.93 -23.08
C GLY A 540 2.66 -4.15 -21.98
N HIS A 541 1.35 -4.33 -21.82
CA HIS A 541 0.57 -3.58 -20.83
C HIS A 541 1.11 -3.75 -19.40
N ARG A 542 0.96 -2.71 -18.57
CA ARG A 542 1.49 -2.70 -17.20
C ARG A 542 0.71 -3.58 -16.22
N HIS A 543 -0.59 -3.80 -16.45
CA HIS A 543 -1.38 -4.73 -15.67
C HIS A 543 -1.24 -6.17 -16.18
N VAL A 544 -1.32 -7.10 -15.25
CA VAL A 544 -1.41 -8.56 -15.47
C VAL A 544 -2.59 -9.12 -14.68
N SER A 545 -3.71 -8.39 -14.70
CA SER A 545 -4.90 -8.59 -13.86
C SER A 545 -5.44 -10.02 -13.87
N HIS A 546 -5.43 -10.69 -15.02
CA HIS A 546 -5.86 -12.07 -15.16
C HIS A 546 -4.91 -13.11 -14.51
N LEU A 547 -3.76 -12.68 -13.97
CA LEU A 547 -2.86 -13.49 -13.15
C LEU A 547 -3.14 -13.33 -11.65
N TRP A 548 -4.20 -12.63 -11.25
CA TRP A 548 -4.55 -12.38 -9.85
C TRP A 548 -4.61 -13.67 -9.00
N ALA A 549 -5.15 -14.75 -9.55
CA ALA A 549 -5.24 -16.06 -8.88
C ALA A 549 -3.88 -16.74 -8.60
N LEU A 550 -2.81 -16.32 -9.29
CA LEU A 550 -1.43 -16.72 -9.00
C LEU A 550 -0.84 -15.86 -7.87
N HIS A 551 -1.06 -14.55 -7.92
CA HIS A 551 -0.77 -13.61 -6.84
C HIS A 551 -1.60 -12.32 -6.96
N PRO A 552 -2.25 -11.83 -5.89
CA PRO A 552 -2.15 -12.30 -4.50
C PRO A 552 -3.04 -13.51 -4.16
N GLY A 553 -3.86 -14.00 -5.10
CA GLY A 553 -4.64 -15.22 -4.93
C GLY A 553 -3.78 -16.47 -4.70
N ASP A 554 -4.45 -17.61 -4.49
CA ASP A 554 -3.80 -18.86 -4.08
C ASP A 554 -4.37 -20.12 -4.78
N THR A 555 -5.09 -19.95 -5.89
CA THR A 555 -5.69 -21.07 -6.64
C THR A 555 -4.84 -21.57 -7.81
N ILE A 556 -3.77 -20.85 -8.18
CA ILE A 556 -2.79 -21.28 -9.19
C ILE A 556 -1.44 -21.55 -8.51
N SER A 557 -0.88 -22.75 -8.70
CA SER A 557 0.48 -23.09 -8.27
C SER A 557 1.13 -24.11 -9.21
N PRO A 558 2.48 -24.13 -9.34
CA PRO A 558 3.17 -25.12 -10.17
C PRO A 558 2.94 -26.58 -9.73
N GLU A 559 2.65 -26.82 -8.45
CA GLU A 559 2.42 -28.18 -7.92
C GLU A 559 1.00 -28.68 -8.19
N THR A 560 -0.02 -27.82 -8.06
CA THR A 560 -1.43 -28.24 -8.15
C THR A 560 -2.08 -27.97 -9.50
N THR A 561 -1.65 -26.93 -10.23
CA THR A 561 -2.22 -26.51 -11.52
C THR A 561 -1.12 -26.24 -12.56
N PRO A 562 -0.21 -27.21 -12.83
CA PRO A 562 1.01 -26.98 -13.61
C PRO A 562 0.77 -26.40 -15.00
N LYS A 563 -0.30 -26.83 -15.70
CA LYS A 563 -0.63 -26.32 -17.04
C LYS A 563 -1.05 -24.84 -17.02
N ILE A 564 -1.79 -24.43 -15.99
CA ILE A 564 -2.22 -23.03 -15.84
C ILE A 564 -1.06 -22.17 -15.36
N ALA A 565 -0.23 -22.68 -14.44
CA ALA A 565 0.99 -22.00 -14.01
C ALA A 565 1.95 -21.73 -15.19
N GLU A 566 2.13 -22.70 -16.08
CA GLU A 566 2.88 -22.50 -17.33
C GLU A 566 2.23 -21.44 -18.22
N ALA A 567 0.90 -21.43 -18.34
CA ALA A 567 0.20 -20.41 -19.11
C ALA A 567 0.36 -18.99 -18.50
N CYS A 568 0.44 -18.87 -17.18
CA CYS A 568 0.81 -17.61 -16.50
C CYS A 568 2.25 -17.20 -16.81
N SER A 569 3.19 -18.15 -16.82
CA SER A 569 4.58 -17.91 -17.22
C SER A 569 4.64 -17.34 -18.64
N VAL A 570 3.87 -17.88 -19.59
CA VAL A 570 3.80 -17.36 -20.97
C VAL A 570 3.30 -15.91 -20.99
N VAL A 571 2.30 -15.54 -20.19
CA VAL A 571 1.83 -14.14 -20.08
C VAL A 571 2.97 -13.21 -19.63
N LEU A 572 3.69 -13.58 -18.57
CA LEU A 572 4.78 -12.75 -18.02
C LEU A 572 5.89 -12.52 -19.06
N HIS A 573 6.34 -13.59 -19.73
CA HIS A 573 7.36 -13.48 -20.77
C HIS A 573 6.89 -12.62 -21.96
N ARG A 574 5.61 -12.75 -22.36
CA ARG A 574 5.04 -11.93 -23.44
C ARG A 574 4.98 -10.45 -23.06
N ARG A 575 4.49 -10.13 -21.85
CA ARG A 575 4.46 -8.76 -21.33
C ARG A 575 5.86 -8.16 -21.29
N GLN A 576 6.82 -8.89 -20.73
CA GLN A 576 8.22 -8.47 -20.63
C GLN A 576 8.86 -8.23 -22.02
N ALA A 577 8.62 -9.12 -22.98
CA ALA A 577 9.15 -9.00 -24.35
C ALA A 577 8.65 -7.74 -25.09
N HIS A 578 7.56 -7.13 -24.62
CA HIS A 578 6.95 -5.94 -25.21
C HIS A 578 7.01 -4.70 -24.30
N GLY A 579 7.86 -4.69 -23.27
CA GLY A 579 8.08 -3.51 -22.40
C GLY A 579 7.13 -3.40 -21.19
N GLY A 580 6.47 -4.48 -20.81
CA GLY A 580 5.71 -4.57 -19.56
C GLY A 580 6.62 -4.48 -18.32
N GLY A 581 6.03 -4.14 -17.17
CA GLY A 581 6.79 -3.94 -15.93
C GLY A 581 7.56 -2.62 -15.86
N HIS A 582 7.16 -1.60 -16.64
CA HIS A 582 7.87 -0.32 -16.71
C HIS A 582 7.56 0.62 -15.53
N THR A 583 6.42 0.47 -14.86
CA THR A 583 6.10 1.22 -13.62
C THR A 583 6.58 0.45 -12.39
N GLY A 584 6.86 1.15 -11.30
CA GLY A 584 7.33 0.55 -10.04
C GLY A 584 6.41 -0.55 -9.49
N TRP A 585 5.13 -0.25 -9.25
CA TRP A 585 4.14 -1.25 -8.82
C TRP A 585 3.98 -2.42 -9.79
N SER A 586 4.05 -2.18 -11.11
CA SER A 586 3.90 -3.25 -12.10
C SER A 586 5.06 -4.23 -11.97
N ARG A 587 6.29 -3.71 -11.89
CA ARG A 587 7.49 -4.51 -11.70
C ARG A 587 7.48 -5.25 -10.35
N ALA A 588 7.03 -4.58 -9.29
CA ALA A 588 6.83 -5.18 -7.97
C ALA A 588 5.86 -6.37 -8.02
N TRP A 589 4.75 -6.26 -8.77
CA TRP A 589 3.83 -7.38 -8.96
C TRP A 589 4.46 -8.53 -9.75
N LEU A 590 5.23 -8.24 -10.80
CA LEU A 590 5.96 -9.28 -11.56
C LEU A 590 6.93 -10.05 -10.66
N ILE A 591 7.61 -9.40 -9.71
CA ILE A 591 8.49 -10.08 -8.74
C ILE A 591 7.71 -11.13 -7.95
N ASN A 592 6.53 -10.76 -7.41
CA ASN A 592 5.67 -11.67 -6.66
C ASN A 592 5.15 -12.84 -7.51
N LEU A 593 4.74 -12.56 -8.76
CA LEU A 593 4.25 -13.57 -9.70
C LEU A 593 5.34 -14.56 -10.09
N HIS A 594 6.55 -14.08 -10.40
CA HIS A 594 7.70 -14.96 -10.67
C HIS A 594 8.10 -15.77 -9.42
N ALA A 595 7.98 -15.20 -8.22
CA ALA A 595 8.25 -15.92 -6.98
C ALA A 595 7.27 -17.08 -6.78
N ARG A 596 5.98 -16.87 -7.07
CA ARG A 596 4.94 -17.92 -7.05
C ARG A 596 5.12 -18.98 -8.14
N LEU A 597 5.81 -18.65 -9.22
CA LEU A 597 6.24 -19.61 -10.25
C LEU A 597 7.58 -20.30 -9.92
N LEU A 598 8.18 -20.03 -8.76
CA LEU A 598 9.46 -20.58 -8.32
C LEU A 598 10.64 -20.15 -9.23
N ALA A 599 10.50 -19.02 -9.93
CA ALA A 599 11.45 -18.52 -10.93
C ALA A 599 12.46 -17.53 -10.34
N ALA A 600 13.38 -18.04 -9.48
CA ALA A 600 14.33 -17.23 -8.71
C ALA A 600 15.16 -16.24 -9.53
N GLU A 601 15.61 -16.64 -10.73
CA GLU A 601 16.45 -15.79 -11.58
C GLU A 601 15.65 -14.66 -12.26
N GLU A 602 14.38 -14.89 -12.63
CA GLU A 602 13.52 -13.81 -13.11
C GLU A 602 13.18 -12.83 -11.98
N CYS A 603 12.97 -13.31 -10.75
CA CYS A 603 12.81 -12.43 -9.59
C CYS A 603 14.03 -11.52 -9.39
N ALA A 604 15.25 -12.09 -9.46
CA ALA A 604 16.49 -11.32 -9.33
C ALA A 604 16.61 -10.25 -10.41
N LYS A 605 16.36 -10.62 -11.67
CA LYS A 605 16.35 -9.68 -12.81
C LYS A 605 15.37 -8.54 -12.60
N HIS A 606 14.15 -8.82 -12.14
CA HIS A 606 13.14 -7.79 -11.91
C HIS A 606 13.48 -6.88 -10.72
N LEU A 607 14.12 -7.41 -9.66
CA LEU A 607 14.64 -6.60 -8.55
C LEU A 607 15.77 -5.66 -9.00
N ASP A 608 16.72 -6.16 -9.79
CA ASP A 608 17.81 -5.32 -10.33
C ASP A 608 17.25 -4.17 -11.16
N LEU A 609 16.24 -4.44 -11.99
CA LEU A 609 15.60 -3.40 -12.78
C LEU A 609 14.74 -2.45 -11.93
N LEU A 610 14.11 -2.93 -10.85
CA LEU A 610 13.36 -2.07 -9.91
C LEU A 610 14.28 -1.06 -9.25
N LEU A 611 15.41 -1.51 -8.73
CA LEU A 611 16.42 -0.65 -8.12
C LEU A 611 17.00 0.34 -9.14
N ALA A 612 17.25 -0.11 -10.37
CA ALA A 612 17.88 0.73 -11.39
C ALA A 612 16.93 1.74 -12.05
N GLN A 613 15.63 1.44 -12.14
CA GLN A 613 14.68 2.19 -12.99
C GLN A 613 13.47 2.75 -12.24
N SER A 614 13.15 2.20 -11.07
CA SER A 614 11.93 2.52 -10.32
C SER A 614 12.20 2.83 -8.84
N THR A 615 13.44 3.15 -8.46
CA THR A 615 13.80 3.49 -7.08
C THR A 615 14.52 4.83 -7.03
N LEU A 616 13.99 5.76 -6.25
CA LEU A 616 14.54 7.09 -6.01
C LEU A 616 15.75 7.05 -5.05
N PRO A 617 16.58 8.11 -4.99
CA PRO A 617 17.76 8.13 -4.11
C PRO A 617 17.46 7.85 -2.63
N ASN A 618 16.25 8.20 -2.17
CA ASN A 618 15.77 7.93 -0.81
C ASN A 618 15.15 6.53 -0.60
N LEU A 619 15.27 5.63 -1.59
CA LEU A 619 14.65 4.30 -1.67
C LEU A 619 13.12 4.28 -1.84
N LEU A 620 12.45 5.42 -2.00
CA LEU A 620 11.04 5.41 -2.41
C LEU A 620 10.90 4.88 -3.84
N ASP A 621 9.82 4.16 -4.13
CA ASP A 621 9.49 3.67 -5.46
C ASP A 621 9.04 4.83 -6.37
N THR A 622 9.10 4.65 -7.69
CA THR A 622 8.57 5.65 -8.62
C THR A 622 7.84 5.00 -9.79
N HIS A 623 6.64 5.51 -10.05
CA HIS A 623 5.82 5.09 -11.19
C HIS A 623 6.44 5.48 -12.54
N PRO A 624 6.96 6.71 -12.80
CA PRO A 624 6.93 7.97 -12.04
C PRO A 624 5.59 8.74 -12.13
N PRO A 625 5.30 9.67 -11.19
CA PRO A 625 6.13 10.10 -10.04
C PRO A 625 6.08 9.10 -8.86
N PHE A 626 6.58 9.47 -7.67
CA PHE A 626 6.51 8.66 -6.44
C PHE A 626 5.12 8.04 -6.23
N GLN A 627 5.10 6.71 -6.10
CA GLN A 627 3.99 5.89 -5.64
C GLN A 627 4.54 4.86 -4.67
N ILE A 628 3.90 4.66 -3.52
CA ILE A 628 4.45 3.82 -2.44
C ILE A 628 4.17 2.33 -2.64
N ASP A 629 3.19 2.00 -3.46
CA ASP A 629 2.76 0.64 -3.76
C ASP A 629 3.93 -0.25 -4.22
N GLY A 630 4.82 0.24 -5.08
CA GLY A 630 6.01 -0.51 -5.50
C GLY A 630 6.97 -0.83 -4.37
N ASN A 631 7.11 0.03 -3.35
CA ASN A 631 7.90 -0.29 -2.14
C ASN A 631 7.30 -1.49 -1.40
N PHE A 632 5.99 -1.46 -1.16
CA PHE A 632 5.29 -2.51 -0.43
C PHE A 632 5.23 -3.82 -1.22
N GLY A 633 4.92 -3.74 -2.52
CA GLY A 633 4.86 -4.88 -3.41
C GLY A 633 6.22 -5.57 -3.56
N ALA A 634 7.31 -4.83 -3.78
CA ALA A 634 8.64 -5.42 -3.91
C ALA A 634 9.15 -5.94 -2.55
N GLY A 635 8.83 -5.25 -1.45
CA GLY A 635 9.09 -5.73 -0.10
C GLY A 635 8.42 -7.08 0.20
N ALA A 636 7.15 -7.24 -0.18
CA ALA A 636 6.43 -8.52 -0.09
C ALA A 636 7.03 -9.58 -1.03
N GLY A 637 7.40 -9.19 -2.26
CA GLY A 637 8.02 -10.08 -3.24
C GLY A 637 9.33 -10.69 -2.79
N ILE A 638 10.18 -9.91 -2.10
CA ILE A 638 11.41 -10.40 -1.48
C ILE A 638 11.11 -11.52 -0.47
N LEU A 639 10.03 -11.41 0.31
CA LEU A 639 9.64 -12.47 1.24
C LEU A 639 9.00 -13.66 0.53
N GLU A 640 8.18 -13.45 -0.50
CA GLU A 640 7.61 -14.54 -1.32
C GLU A 640 8.69 -15.39 -2.00
N MET A 641 9.90 -14.85 -2.20
CA MET A 641 11.07 -15.61 -2.67
C MET A 641 11.71 -16.48 -1.58
N LEU A 642 11.56 -16.09 -0.31
CA LEU A 642 12.21 -16.71 0.86
C LEU A 642 11.28 -17.64 1.65
N LEU A 643 9.98 -17.36 1.66
CA LEU A 643 8.96 -18.15 2.35
C LEU A 643 7.61 -18.01 1.65
N GLN A 644 6.95 -19.14 1.41
CA GLN A 644 5.57 -19.19 0.90
C GLN A 644 4.69 -20.02 1.83
N SER A 645 3.48 -19.53 2.10
CA SER A 645 2.48 -20.24 2.89
C SER A 645 1.05 -20.02 2.39
N HIS A 646 0.88 -19.75 1.09
CA HIS A 646 -0.42 -19.50 0.48
C HIS A 646 -1.17 -20.80 0.18
N GLU A 647 -0.44 -21.89 -0.09
CA GLU A 647 -1.00 -23.23 -0.22
C GLU A 647 -1.47 -23.74 1.14
N GLU A 648 -2.69 -24.29 1.19
CA GLU A 648 -3.30 -24.73 2.43
C GLU A 648 -2.47 -25.84 3.11
N GLY A 649 -2.04 -25.58 4.34
CA GLY A 649 -1.25 -26.53 5.13
C GLY A 649 0.20 -26.73 4.67
N ILE A 650 0.74 -25.85 3.82
CA ILE A 650 2.12 -25.94 3.32
C ILE A 650 2.89 -24.68 3.67
N ILE A 651 4.13 -24.84 4.14
CA ILE A 651 5.11 -23.75 4.28
C ILE A 651 6.35 -24.15 3.48
N ARG A 652 6.74 -23.36 2.48
CA ARG A 652 7.95 -23.60 1.67
C ARG A 652 9.06 -22.66 2.11
N LEU A 653 10.25 -23.20 2.31
CA LEU A 653 11.46 -22.43 2.60
C LEU A 653 12.28 -22.23 1.32
N LEU A 654 12.70 -20.98 1.09
CA LEU A 654 13.50 -20.55 -0.06
C LEU A 654 12.92 -21.00 -1.43
N PRO A 655 11.60 -20.87 -1.67
CA PRO A 655 10.97 -21.39 -2.88
C PRO A 655 11.50 -20.76 -4.18
N ALA A 656 11.96 -19.51 -4.13
CA ALA A 656 12.50 -18.78 -5.28
C ALA A 656 13.72 -17.91 -4.89
N CYS A 657 14.56 -18.39 -3.98
CA CYS A 657 15.73 -17.64 -3.48
C CYS A 657 16.84 -17.53 -4.56
N PRO A 658 17.25 -16.32 -4.99
CA PRO A 658 18.31 -16.11 -5.97
C PRO A 658 19.65 -16.65 -5.50
N ARG A 659 20.43 -17.18 -6.45
CA ARG A 659 21.78 -17.69 -6.16
C ARG A 659 22.72 -16.63 -5.60
N ALA A 660 22.53 -15.36 -5.97
CA ALA A 660 23.32 -14.24 -5.47
C ALA A 660 23.14 -13.99 -3.96
N TRP A 661 22.06 -14.50 -3.34
CA TRP A 661 21.81 -14.38 -1.90
C TRP A 661 22.45 -15.56 -1.18
N SER A 662 23.78 -15.67 -1.32
CA SER A 662 24.55 -16.84 -0.90
C SER A 662 24.48 -17.09 0.61
N SER A 663 24.16 -16.09 1.42
CA SER A 663 23.90 -16.31 2.85
C SER A 663 22.92 -15.27 3.40
N GLY A 664 22.07 -15.72 4.31
CA GLY A 664 21.08 -14.87 4.96
C GLY A 664 20.42 -15.52 6.16
N SER A 665 19.61 -14.73 6.85
CA SER A 665 18.78 -15.19 7.96
C SER A 665 17.47 -14.44 7.98
N LEU A 666 16.42 -15.17 8.37
CA LEU A 666 15.08 -14.66 8.55
C LEU A 666 14.61 -15.05 9.95
N ARG A 667 14.09 -14.08 10.71
CA ARG A 667 13.59 -14.32 12.07
C ARG A 667 12.19 -13.75 12.24
N ASN A 668 11.36 -14.49 12.97
CA ASN A 668 10.00 -14.17 13.35
C ASN A 668 9.10 -13.82 12.14
N ILE A 669 9.37 -14.38 10.97
CA ILE A 669 8.46 -14.24 9.81
C ILE A 669 7.18 -15.00 10.10
N CYS A 670 6.04 -14.39 9.79
CA CYS A 670 4.73 -15.02 9.95
C CYS A 670 4.39 -15.88 8.73
N ALA A 671 3.73 -17.01 8.96
CA ALA A 671 3.13 -17.84 7.94
C ALA A 671 1.67 -18.16 8.31
N ARG A 672 0.84 -18.33 7.28
CA ARG A 672 -0.59 -18.65 7.43
C ARG A 672 -0.78 -19.93 8.26
N GLY A 673 -1.81 -19.93 9.10
CA GLY A 673 -2.08 -20.94 10.12
C GLY A 673 -1.60 -20.54 11.53
N GLY A 674 -1.08 -19.33 11.69
CA GLY A 674 -0.54 -18.82 12.95
C GLY A 674 0.83 -19.43 13.30
N PHE A 675 1.73 -19.45 12.31
CA PHE A 675 3.11 -19.90 12.49
C PHE A 675 4.09 -18.73 12.45
N LYS A 676 5.16 -18.83 13.23
CA LYS A 676 6.32 -17.93 13.17
C LYS A 676 7.58 -18.75 12.96
N LEU A 677 8.48 -18.31 12.08
CA LEU A 677 9.66 -19.08 11.70
C LEU A 677 10.96 -18.29 11.85
N ASP A 678 11.99 -18.99 12.29
CA ASP A 678 13.39 -18.57 12.24
C ASP A 678 14.21 -19.59 11.45
N PHE A 679 14.99 -19.12 10.49
CA PHE A 679 15.95 -19.96 9.78
C PHE A 679 17.11 -19.15 9.19
N SER A 680 18.21 -19.83 8.94
CA SER A 680 19.40 -19.31 8.25
C SER A 680 19.72 -20.19 7.06
N TRP A 681 20.37 -19.62 6.07
CA TRP A 681 20.80 -20.37 4.89
C TRP A 681 22.18 -19.97 4.41
N GLU A 682 22.82 -20.91 3.72
CA GLU A 682 24.10 -20.74 3.06
C GLU A 682 24.08 -21.53 1.74
N ASN A 683 24.51 -20.89 0.64
CA ASN A 683 24.54 -21.43 -0.71
C ASN A 683 23.21 -22.09 -1.15
N GLY A 684 22.09 -21.44 -0.81
CA GLY A 684 20.74 -21.91 -1.16
C GLY A 684 20.25 -23.12 -0.35
N GLN A 685 20.94 -23.49 0.74
CA GLN A 685 20.56 -24.59 1.63
C GLN A 685 20.34 -24.08 3.05
N ILE A 686 19.38 -24.68 3.75
CA ILE A 686 19.15 -24.38 5.17
C ILE A 686 20.34 -24.88 5.98
N LYS A 687 20.93 -23.97 6.77
CA LYS A 687 22.21 -24.22 7.46
C LYS A 687 22.01 -24.76 8.86
N ASP A 688 21.18 -24.07 9.64
CA ASP A 688 20.89 -24.41 11.02
C ASP A 688 19.48 -24.99 11.14
N ALA A 689 19.14 -25.53 12.32
CA ALA A 689 17.79 -25.99 12.58
C ALA A 689 16.77 -24.85 12.39
N VAL A 690 15.68 -25.14 11.69
CA VAL A 690 14.53 -24.24 11.56
C VAL A 690 13.77 -24.25 12.88
N THR A 691 13.58 -23.07 13.48
CA THR A 691 12.65 -22.92 14.61
C THR A 691 11.31 -22.52 14.05
N ILE A 692 10.27 -23.28 14.37
CA ILE A 692 8.89 -22.94 14.02
C ILE A 692 8.03 -22.94 15.27
N TYR A 693 7.42 -21.80 15.55
CA TYR A 693 6.43 -21.65 16.59
C TYR A 693 5.04 -21.80 15.99
N SER A 694 4.28 -22.78 16.47
CA SER A 694 2.87 -23.00 16.12
C SER A 694 1.99 -22.47 17.25
N GLU A 695 1.28 -21.38 16.99
CA GLU A 695 0.46 -20.72 18.00
C GLU A 695 -0.83 -21.50 18.32
N PHE A 696 -1.43 -22.10 17.28
CA PHE A 696 -2.74 -22.77 17.38
C PHE A 696 -2.69 -24.29 17.18
N GLY A 697 -1.51 -24.87 16.95
CA GLY A 697 -1.36 -26.33 16.78
C GLY A 697 -1.98 -26.89 15.50
N ARG A 698 -2.25 -26.04 14.49
CA ARG A 698 -2.74 -26.48 13.18
C ARG A 698 -1.72 -27.39 12.50
N LYS A 699 -2.22 -28.29 11.64
CA LYS A 699 -1.38 -29.15 10.82
C LYS A 699 -0.72 -28.31 9.71
N THR A 700 0.58 -28.46 9.52
CA THR A 700 1.32 -27.90 8.38
C THR A 700 2.45 -28.82 7.95
N VAL A 701 2.87 -28.70 6.70
CA VAL A 701 4.02 -29.39 6.12
C VAL A 701 5.08 -28.37 5.76
N LEU A 702 6.21 -28.41 6.45
CA LEU A 702 7.39 -27.60 6.16
C LEU A 702 8.20 -28.27 5.04
N CYS A 703 8.35 -27.57 3.92
CA CYS A 703 9.06 -28.03 2.73
C CYS A 703 10.42 -27.33 2.63
N PHE A 704 11.50 -28.12 2.68
CA PHE A 704 12.86 -27.64 2.50
C PHE A 704 13.20 -27.43 1.01
N PRO A 705 14.15 -26.55 0.68
CA PRO A 705 14.54 -26.27 -0.71
C PRO A 705 15.15 -27.48 -1.42
N ASN A 706 15.26 -27.42 -2.76
CA ASN A 706 15.94 -28.40 -3.61
C ASN A 706 15.43 -29.86 -3.47
N ASN A 707 14.11 -30.04 -3.37
CA ASN A 707 13.48 -31.35 -3.09
C ASN A 707 13.98 -31.99 -1.79
N GLY A 708 14.32 -31.15 -0.80
CA GLY A 708 14.66 -31.58 0.55
C GLY A 708 13.48 -32.22 1.29
N PRO A 709 13.66 -32.53 2.59
CA PRO A 709 12.62 -33.18 3.37
C PRO A 709 11.33 -32.36 3.46
N ARG A 710 10.21 -33.07 3.58
CA ARG A 710 8.89 -32.50 3.92
C ARG A 710 8.53 -32.97 5.33
N ILE A 711 8.45 -32.04 6.27
CA ILE A 711 8.28 -32.34 7.69
C ILE A 711 6.88 -31.91 8.14
N GLU A 712 6.09 -32.85 8.63
CA GLU A 712 4.78 -32.58 9.19
C GLU A 712 4.89 -32.06 10.63
N ILE A 713 4.12 -31.01 10.92
CA ILE A 713 4.01 -30.39 12.24
C ILE A 713 2.54 -30.32 12.60
N GLN A 714 2.17 -30.92 13.73
CA GLN A 714 0.78 -30.97 14.20
C GLN A 714 0.71 -30.91 15.74
N SER A 715 1.31 -29.86 16.32
CA SER A 715 1.16 -29.56 17.75
C SER A 715 1.54 -28.11 18.06
N ARG A 716 0.98 -27.59 19.15
CA ARG A 716 1.25 -26.22 19.63
C ARG A 716 2.65 -26.11 20.23
N GLY A 717 3.26 -24.93 20.13
CA GLY A 717 4.54 -24.62 20.75
C GLY A 717 5.68 -24.51 19.74
N SER A 718 6.91 -24.49 20.28
CA SER A 718 8.13 -24.34 19.48
C SER A 718 8.68 -25.69 19.06
N HIS A 719 8.96 -25.84 17.77
CA HIS A 719 9.56 -27.03 17.16
C HIS A 719 10.90 -26.65 16.54
N ARG A 720 11.91 -27.50 16.75
CA ARG A 720 13.24 -27.32 16.19
C ARG A 720 13.52 -28.45 15.20
N ILE A 721 13.58 -28.12 13.92
CA ILE A 721 13.62 -29.09 12.82
C ILE A 721 14.99 -29.02 12.16
N GLN A 722 15.68 -30.17 12.11
CA GLN A 722 16.98 -30.27 11.43
C GLN A 722 16.77 -30.41 9.91
N PRO A 723 17.62 -29.77 9.08
CA PRO A 723 17.54 -29.85 7.62
C PRO A 723 17.81 -31.23 7.03
#